data_AF-A0A2V6ZMY4-F1
#
_entry.id   AF-A0A2V6ZMY4-F1
#
_cell.length_a   1.000
_cell.length_b   1.000
_cell.length_c   1.000
_cell.angle_alpha   90.00
_cell.angle_beta   90.00
_cell.angle_gamma   90.00
#
_symmetry.space_group_name_H-M   'P 1'
#
loop_
_entity.id
_entity.type
_entity.pdbx_description
1 polymer ?
#
loop_
_entity_poly.entity_id
_entity_poly.type
_entity_poly.pdbx_seq_one_letter_code
_entity_poly.pdbx_strand_id
1 'polypeptide(L)'
;MRAWTVDADDIRVAEDFDDALLHRTPEIDSFLNLDRDDKFIVIGTKGFGKTLLLKAKRILYQRAGRAVCLPTGNLLDKPIGDKIFGKEALAFFAASALPWSKLWLTAIAAATLKHVGRSDGLRVTPKLAGLMADERLHGVIDHFVRLLDFSPSELQRSAADTDGHLLPRLRALNSPVAIFIDGVDEYFHKHIESRTSHPSVTGPLSPSVWYFAQLGLVEVAYQLRRINHHLKVFAAVRKEAYARLQTTVMSQQYRGSAVDIVYPIESLREIFVNNIRLEKADRMVRPERLRADPVEAFVGRTKITHLYTGDEEDTFDYVCRHTLLRPRDLMTIGERLVALRPEERRNEDRFKETVNLAATEISHEYLTEIAPYVGDLDLERFLRRVPGHILTRAEVEELFRDHNVEGGSGEDRHVFCALYRVGLLGHLHYDWVSGAWVQRFLRPGEGTLGPDGVLPSATHYLVHPVLSDVIGRLNPAYLRRIDRVNIVGYGRSWRETPSGDRAVTARALCVLTGDVHGFGGLMRKGVDAAVRQALEEAVRKWARETIAAEIRGGDTVSVVHDDPVVLAQVARHLVDEVYRAPGQPRLRIALHYGEVQTRRRATDGSPVIAGGDAVLCAARVEPHVEPGQIWMTEEFRAQLAERPSLWRATPVTGPGGAHQINVKKEGETEPDLWVQLHRLEF
;
A
#
# COMPACT_ATOMS: atom_id res chain seq x y z
N MET A 1 12.12 -3.90 -30.87
CA MET A 1 11.64 -2.81 -29.98
C MET A 1 12.81 -2.23 -29.16
N ARG A 2 12.66 -1.03 -28.59
CA ARG A 2 13.62 -0.42 -27.67
C ARG A 2 13.34 -0.88 -26.23
N ALA A 3 14.33 -0.81 -25.35
CA ALA A 3 14.11 -1.00 -23.92
C ALA A 3 13.16 0.10 -23.39
N TRP A 4 12.43 -0.22 -22.31
CA TRP A 4 11.53 0.68 -21.58
C TRP A 4 10.32 1.20 -22.36
N THR A 5 9.88 0.46 -23.39
CA THR A 5 8.66 0.81 -24.12
C THR A 5 7.42 0.72 -23.21
N VAL A 6 6.77 1.88 -23.01
CA VAL A 6 5.59 2.03 -22.15
C VAL A 6 4.31 1.58 -22.87
N ASP A 7 4.21 1.80 -24.19
CA ASP A 7 3.02 1.49 -24.99
C ASP A 7 3.28 0.35 -25.98
N ALA A 8 2.47 -0.70 -25.88
CA ALA A 8 2.53 -1.83 -26.80
C ALA A 8 2.07 -1.47 -28.22
N ASP A 9 1.44 -0.31 -28.43
CA ASP A 9 1.05 0.20 -29.76
C ASP A 9 2.22 0.59 -30.66
N ASP A 10 3.42 0.70 -30.10
CA ASP A 10 4.65 0.80 -30.90
C ASP A 10 4.95 -0.47 -31.71
N ILE A 11 4.39 -1.64 -31.32
CA ILE A 11 4.44 -2.87 -32.14
C ILE A 11 3.34 -2.78 -33.19
N ARG A 12 3.69 -2.38 -34.41
CA ARG A 12 2.72 -2.26 -35.50
C ARG A 12 2.64 -3.54 -36.32
N VAL A 13 3.79 -4.17 -36.56
CA VAL A 13 3.89 -5.39 -37.37
C VAL A 13 4.60 -6.52 -36.62
N ALA A 14 4.53 -7.74 -37.17
CA ALA A 14 5.07 -8.94 -36.53
C ALA A 14 6.60 -8.94 -36.43
N GLU A 15 7.25 -8.18 -37.29
CA GLU A 15 8.70 -8.00 -37.38
C GLU A 15 9.23 -7.08 -36.26
N ASP A 16 8.38 -6.22 -35.69
CA ASP A 16 8.77 -5.31 -34.59
C ASP A 16 8.87 -6.03 -33.23
N PHE A 17 8.28 -7.23 -33.14
CA PHE A 17 8.15 -8.01 -31.92
C PHE A 17 9.39 -8.86 -31.64
N ASP A 18 9.96 -8.66 -30.46
CA ASP A 18 11.05 -9.47 -29.92
C ASP A 18 10.52 -10.30 -28.75
N ASP A 19 10.66 -11.63 -28.85
CA ASP A 19 10.23 -12.59 -27.84
C ASP A 19 10.91 -12.35 -26.48
N ALA A 20 12.11 -11.75 -26.46
CA ALA A 20 12.87 -11.45 -25.23
C ALA A 20 12.21 -10.38 -24.35
N LEU A 21 11.25 -9.60 -24.88
CA LEU A 21 10.53 -8.56 -24.15
C LEU A 21 9.42 -9.11 -23.26
N LEU A 22 8.91 -10.29 -23.61
CA LEU A 22 7.78 -10.88 -22.92
C LEU A 22 8.27 -11.78 -21.80
N HIS A 23 8.19 -11.28 -20.56
CA HIS A 23 8.37 -12.15 -19.40
C HIS A 23 7.24 -13.16 -19.32
N ARG A 24 7.58 -14.44 -19.38
CA ARG A 24 6.60 -15.54 -19.44
C ARG A 24 6.41 -16.14 -18.06
N THR A 25 5.25 -15.89 -17.46
CA THR A 25 4.76 -16.67 -16.31
C THR A 25 4.12 -17.98 -16.80
N PRO A 26 3.90 -18.99 -15.94
CA PRO A 26 3.22 -20.22 -16.34
C PRO A 26 1.85 -19.98 -17.00
N GLU A 27 1.10 -18.97 -16.55
CA GLU A 27 -0.19 -18.59 -17.11
C GLU A 27 -0.04 -17.97 -18.50
N ILE A 28 0.97 -17.12 -18.70
CA ILE A 28 1.30 -16.51 -19.99
C ILE A 28 1.76 -17.60 -20.97
N ASP A 29 2.65 -18.50 -20.55
CA ASP A 29 3.09 -19.64 -21.37
C ASP A 29 1.91 -20.53 -21.77
N SER A 30 1.01 -20.83 -20.83
CA SER A 30 -0.19 -21.60 -21.13
C SER A 30 -1.08 -20.89 -22.14
N PHE A 31 -1.21 -19.56 -22.08
CA PHE A 31 -1.97 -18.79 -23.05
C PHE A 31 -1.29 -18.76 -24.42
N LEU A 32 0.04 -18.62 -24.47
CA LEU A 32 0.80 -18.56 -25.72
C LEU A 32 0.94 -19.91 -26.43
N ASN A 33 0.81 -21.01 -25.69
CA ASN A 33 0.83 -22.35 -26.25
C ASN A 33 -0.22 -22.50 -27.35
N LEU A 34 0.21 -22.84 -28.57
CA LEU A 34 -0.69 -22.95 -29.73
C LEU A 34 -1.46 -24.27 -29.75
N ASP A 35 -1.03 -25.29 -29.00
CA ASP A 35 -1.70 -26.59 -28.90
C ASP A 35 -2.84 -26.56 -27.88
N ARG A 36 -2.95 -25.48 -27.11
CA ARG A 36 -3.99 -25.23 -26.12
C ARG A 36 -4.74 -23.95 -26.45
N ASP A 37 -6.01 -24.13 -26.84
CA ASP A 37 -6.91 -23.03 -27.18
C ASP A 37 -8.10 -22.95 -26.22
N ASP A 38 -7.89 -23.38 -24.98
CA ASP A 38 -8.86 -23.26 -23.89
C ASP A 38 -8.88 -21.87 -23.28
N LYS A 39 -7.76 -21.14 -23.33
CA LYS A 39 -7.62 -19.77 -22.87
C LYS A 39 -7.64 -18.79 -24.04
N PHE A 40 -8.61 -17.89 -24.06
CA PHE A 40 -8.80 -16.92 -25.14
C PHE A 40 -9.22 -15.53 -24.68
N ILE A 41 -9.56 -15.34 -23.41
CA ILE A 41 -9.80 -14.01 -22.83
C ILE A 41 -8.61 -13.59 -21.97
N VAL A 42 -8.01 -12.45 -22.27
CA VAL A 42 -6.93 -11.85 -21.48
C VAL A 42 -7.52 -10.82 -20.52
N ILE A 43 -7.35 -11.03 -19.22
CA ILE A 43 -7.85 -10.14 -18.17
C ILE A 43 -6.68 -9.43 -17.51
N GLY A 44 -6.85 -8.13 -17.27
CA GLY A 44 -5.91 -7.34 -16.49
C GLY A 44 -6.35 -5.89 -16.34
N THR A 45 -5.83 -5.20 -15.33
CA THR A 45 -6.00 -3.75 -15.20
C THR A 45 -5.09 -3.01 -16.21
N LYS A 46 -5.13 -1.68 -16.26
CA LYS A 46 -4.25 -0.91 -17.17
C LYS A 46 -2.81 -1.12 -16.78
N GLY A 47 -1.94 -1.19 -17.78
CA GLY A 47 -0.50 -1.31 -17.57
C GLY A 47 0.02 -2.72 -17.24
N PHE A 48 -0.81 -3.76 -17.30
CA PHE A 48 -0.41 -5.16 -17.13
C PHE A 48 -0.01 -5.88 -18.43
N GLY A 49 -0.03 -5.19 -19.58
CA GLY A 49 0.44 -5.78 -20.84
C GLY A 49 -0.58 -6.66 -21.59
N LYS A 50 -1.89 -6.40 -21.44
CA LYS A 50 -2.95 -7.12 -22.19
C LYS A 50 -2.73 -7.08 -23.71
N THR A 51 -2.55 -5.88 -24.24
CA THR A 51 -2.28 -5.62 -25.66
C THR A 51 -1.03 -6.34 -26.14
N LEU A 52 0.06 -6.28 -25.37
CA LEU A 52 1.32 -6.98 -25.67
C LEU A 52 1.10 -8.50 -25.77
N LEU A 53 0.38 -9.09 -24.81
CA LEU A 53 0.10 -10.53 -24.80
C LEU A 53 -0.78 -10.97 -25.98
N LEU A 54 -1.80 -10.19 -26.33
CA LEU A 54 -2.61 -10.45 -27.52
C LEU A 54 -1.80 -10.37 -28.81
N LYS A 55 -0.94 -9.35 -28.95
CA LYS A 55 -0.03 -9.23 -30.12
C LYS A 55 0.92 -10.42 -30.21
N ALA A 56 1.49 -10.86 -29.09
CA ALA A 56 2.35 -12.04 -29.06
C ALA A 56 1.60 -13.30 -29.56
N LYS A 57 0.39 -13.57 -29.06
CA LYS A 57 -0.45 -14.69 -29.52
C LYS A 57 -0.80 -14.57 -31.00
N ARG A 58 -1.17 -13.37 -31.48
CA ARG A 58 -1.45 -13.09 -32.90
C ARG A 58 -0.26 -13.44 -33.79
N ILE A 59 0.93 -13.00 -33.40
CA ILE A 59 2.16 -13.21 -34.16
C ILE A 59 2.51 -14.70 -34.22
N LEU A 60 2.33 -15.44 -33.11
CA LEU A 60 2.52 -16.89 -33.09
C LEU A 60 1.57 -17.61 -34.06
N TYR A 61 0.29 -17.26 -34.08
CA TYR A 61 -0.66 -17.83 -35.05
C TYR A 61 -0.29 -17.52 -36.50
N GLN A 62 0.14 -16.30 -36.78
CA GLN A 62 0.55 -15.86 -38.11
C GLN A 62 1.79 -16.60 -38.60
N ARG A 63 2.85 -16.65 -37.78
CA ARG A 63 4.11 -17.32 -38.11
C ARG A 63 3.93 -18.82 -38.30
N ALA A 64 3.06 -19.45 -37.51
CA ALA A 64 2.78 -20.88 -37.61
C ALA A 64 1.79 -21.25 -38.74
N GLY A 65 1.17 -20.26 -39.40
CA GLY A 65 0.16 -20.51 -40.43
C GLY A 65 -1.06 -21.31 -39.94
N ARG A 66 -1.34 -21.32 -38.63
CA ARG A 66 -2.37 -22.18 -38.02
C ARG A 66 -3.79 -21.74 -38.33
N ALA A 67 -3.98 -20.44 -38.55
CA ALA A 67 -5.27 -19.86 -38.86
C ALA A 67 -5.13 -18.62 -39.71
N VAL A 68 -6.16 -18.35 -40.51
CA VAL A 68 -6.35 -17.03 -41.09
C VAL A 68 -6.70 -16.08 -39.97
N CYS A 69 -6.02 -14.94 -39.89
CA CYS A 69 -6.15 -14.08 -38.74
C CYS A 69 -6.79 -12.73 -39.09
N LEU A 70 -7.73 -12.30 -38.24
CA LEU A 70 -8.43 -11.03 -38.32
C LEU A 70 -7.97 -10.10 -37.17
N PRO A 71 -7.74 -8.80 -37.44
CA PRO A 71 -7.89 -8.15 -38.75
C PRO A 71 -6.70 -8.48 -39.69
N THR A 72 -6.90 -8.22 -40.98
CA THR A 72 -5.84 -8.21 -42.00
C THR A 72 -5.10 -6.88 -41.99
N GLY A 73 -3.78 -6.89 -42.13
CA GLY A 73 -2.93 -5.69 -42.20
C GLY A 73 -2.50 -5.10 -40.85
N ASN A 74 -3.31 -5.28 -39.80
CA ASN A 74 -2.98 -4.88 -38.42
C ASN A 74 -2.90 -6.12 -37.50
N LEU A 75 -2.19 -5.99 -36.38
CA LEU A 75 -2.10 -7.09 -35.40
C LEU A 75 -3.39 -7.29 -34.59
N LEU A 76 -4.05 -6.21 -34.21
CA LEU A 76 -5.26 -6.22 -33.37
C LEU A 76 -6.35 -5.36 -34.00
N ASP A 77 -7.60 -5.76 -33.79
CA ASP A 77 -8.77 -4.99 -34.15
C ASP A 77 -9.12 -4.06 -32.98
N LYS A 78 -8.99 -2.74 -33.20
CA LYS A 78 -9.19 -1.71 -32.18
C LYS A 78 -10.18 -0.64 -32.67
N PRO A 79 -11.20 -0.30 -31.88
CA PRO A 79 -12.10 0.82 -32.22
C PRO A 79 -11.39 2.17 -32.03
N ILE A 80 -11.75 3.15 -32.87
CA ILE A 80 -11.23 4.52 -32.82
C ILE A 80 -12.39 5.50 -32.62
N GLY A 81 -12.19 6.50 -31.76
CA GLY A 81 -13.19 7.53 -31.45
C GLY A 81 -14.10 7.13 -30.30
N ASP A 82 -15.29 7.73 -30.25
CA ASP A 82 -16.26 7.53 -29.17
C ASP A 82 -17.69 7.46 -29.71
N LYS A 83 -18.45 6.40 -29.37
CA LYS A 83 -19.86 6.30 -29.78
C LYS A 83 -20.76 7.20 -28.92
N ILE A 84 -21.45 8.17 -29.52
CA ILE A 84 -22.51 8.93 -28.83
C ILE A 84 -23.83 8.17 -28.97
N PHE A 85 -24.51 7.90 -27.85
CA PHE A 85 -25.79 7.22 -27.82
C PHE A 85 -26.95 8.21 -27.67
N GLY A 86 -28.03 8.01 -28.41
CA GLY A 86 -29.32 8.62 -28.07
C GLY A 86 -29.95 7.96 -26.84
N LYS A 87 -30.96 8.59 -26.24
CA LYS A 87 -31.64 8.07 -25.03
C LYS A 87 -32.17 6.65 -25.20
N GLU A 88 -32.80 6.35 -26.34
CA GLU A 88 -33.37 5.04 -26.63
C GLU A 88 -32.28 3.95 -26.73
N ALA A 89 -31.24 4.20 -27.53
CA ALA A 89 -30.12 3.28 -27.69
C ALA A 89 -29.37 3.06 -26.36
N LEU A 90 -29.19 4.12 -25.57
CA LEU A 90 -28.57 4.01 -24.26
C LEU A 90 -29.40 3.12 -23.33
N ALA A 91 -30.72 3.33 -23.25
CA ALA A 91 -31.60 2.50 -22.42
C ALA A 91 -31.55 1.03 -22.86
N PHE A 92 -31.53 0.77 -24.16
CA PHE A 92 -31.39 -0.57 -24.72
C PHE A 92 -30.09 -1.26 -24.31
N PHE A 93 -28.95 -0.59 -24.49
CA PHE A 93 -27.62 -1.17 -24.18
C PHE A 93 -27.25 -1.16 -22.69
N ALA A 94 -27.83 -0.27 -21.90
CA ALA A 94 -27.59 -0.19 -20.46
C ALA A 94 -28.44 -1.19 -19.66
N ALA A 95 -29.44 -1.83 -20.26
CA ALA A 95 -30.35 -2.74 -19.57
C ALA A 95 -29.70 -4.07 -19.18
N SER A 96 -28.86 -4.66 -20.04
CA SER A 96 -28.21 -5.95 -19.79
C SER A 96 -27.06 -6.23 -20.77
N ALA A 97 -26.33 -7.33 -20.57
CA ALA A 97 -25.30 -7.81 -21.51
C ALA A 97 -25.88 -8.41 -22.80
N LEU A 98 -27.15 -8.87 -22.81
CA LEU A 98 -27.71 -9.61 -23.93
C LEU A 98 -27.71 -8.85 -25.28
N PRO A 99 -28.12 -7.57 -25.35
CA PRO A 99 -27.98 -6.76 -26.57
C PRO A 99 -26.55 -6.70 -27.11
N TRP A 100 -25.56 -6.59 -26.22
CA TRP A 100 -24.15 -6.58 -26.58
C TRP A 100 -23.71 -7.91 -27.15
N SER A 101 -24.12 -9.03 -26.54
CA SER A 101 -23.82 -10.37 -27.04
C SER A 101 -24.40 -10.59 -28.46
N LYS A 102 -25.62 -10.11 -28.73
CA LYS A 102 -26.20 -10.18 -30.08
C LYS A 102 -25.46 -9.30 -31.10
N LEU A 103 -25.07 -8.09 -30.69
CA LEU A 103 -24.32 -7.18 -31.54
C LEU A 103 -22.92 -7.73 -31.86
N TRP A 104 -22.18 -8.21 -30.87
CA TRP A 104 -20.87 -8.85 -31.05
C TRP A 104 -20.95 -10.08 -31.93
N LEU A 105 -21.94 -10.94 -31.71
CA LEU A 105 -22.13 -12.14 -32.52
C LEU A 105 -22.38 -11.78 -33.99
N THR A 106 -23.24 -10.78 -34.24
CA THR A 106 -23.52 -10.28 -35.59
C THR A 106 -22.26 -9.73 -36.25
N ALA A 107 -21.49 -8.89 -35.53
CA ALA A 107 -20.25 -8.30 -36.03
C ALA A 107 -19.20 -9.36 -36.39
N ILE A 108 -18.94 -10.30 -35.48
CA ILE A 108 -17.97 -11.38 -35.67
C ILE A 108 -18.40 -12.27 -36.83
N ALA A 109 -19.68 -12.64 -36.90
CA ALA A 109 -20.19 -13.49 -37.96
C ALA A 109 -20.13 -12.83 -39.33
N ALA A 110 -20.55 -11.57 -39.44
CA ALA A 110 -20.52 -10.80 -40.67
C ALA A 110 -19.08 -10.66 -41.19
N ALA A 111 -18.15 -10.18 -40.35
CA ALA A 111 -16.75 -9.99 -40.73
C ALA A 111 -16.07 -11.31 -41.11
N THR A 112 -16.30 -12.38 -40.35
CA THR A 112 -15.72 -13.70 -40.64
C THR A 112 -16.21 -14.25 -41.97
N LEU A 113 -17.53 -14.26 -42.20
CA LEU A 113 -18.12 -14.79 -43.44
C LEU A 113 -17.71 -13.97 -44.65
N LYS A 114 -17.62 -12.64 -44.51
CA LYS A 114 -17.11 -11.77 -45.55
C LYS A 114 -15.66 -12.10 -45.88
N HIS A 115 -14.81 -12.25 -44.86
CA HIS A 115 -13.40 -12.53 -45.04
C HIS A 115 -13.15 -13.88 -45.73
N VAL A 116 -13.93 -14.91 -45.39
CA VAL A 116 -13.81 -16.23 -46.03
C VAL A 116 -14.59 -16.36 -47.35
N GLY A 117 -15.18 -15.28 -47.86
CA GLY A 117 -15.94 -15.29 -49.11
C GLY A 117 -17.21 -16.13 -49.07
N ARG A 118 -17.89 -16.20 -47.92
CA ARG A 118 -19.13 -16.99 -47.72
C ARG A 118 -20.35 -16.11 -47.41
N SER A 119 -20.32 -14.85 -47.80
CA SER A 119 -21.45 -13.91 -47.70
C SER A 119 -22.53 -14.11 -48.76
N ASP A 120 -22.21 -14.77 -49.87
CA ASP A 120 -23.10 -14.85 -51.02
C ASP A 120 -24.34 -15.72 -50.77
N GLY A 121 -25.49 -15.23 -51.26
CA GLY A 121 -26.77 -15.93 -51.17
C GLY A 121 -27.40 -15.95 -49.76
N LEU A 122 -26.90 -15.13 -48.83
CA LEU A 122 -27.52 -14.94 -47.52
C LEU A 122 -28.85 -14.18 -47.66
N ARG A 123 -29.92 -14.72 -47.05
CA ARG A 123 -31.25 -14.11 -47.04
C ARG A 123 -31.41 -13.26 -45.78
N VAL A 124 -30.77 -12.11 -45.75
CA VAL A 124 -30.81 -11.19 -44.60
C VAL A 124 -31.49 -9.88 -44.95
N THR A 125 -31.84 -9.10 -43.95
CA THR A 125 -32.42 -7.76 -44.13
C THR A 125 -31.50 -6.86 -44.96
N PRO A 126 -32.06 -5.90 -45.74
CA PRO A 126 -31.26 -5.03 -46.61
C PRO A 126 -30.16 -4.25 -45.88
N LYS A 127 -30.39 -3.88 -44.62
CA LYS A 127 -29.43 -3.12 -43.81
C LYS A 127 -28.22 -3.98 -43.44
N LEU A 128 -28.44 -5.24 -43.04
CA LEU A 128 -27.35 -6.18 -42.75
C LEU A 128 -26.63 -6.60 -44.04
N ALA A 129 -27.37 -6.83 -45.13
CA ALA A 129 -26.79 -7.12 -46.45
C ALA A 129 -25.87 -5.97 -46.92
N GLY A 130 -26.32 -4.72 -46.80
CA GLY A 130 -25.54 -3.54 -47.17
C GLY A 130 -24.26 -3.40 -46.32
N LEU A 131 -24.35 -3.67 -45.01
CA LEU A 131 -23.20 -3.67 -44.12
C LEU A 131 -22.17 -4.75 -44.50
N MET A 132 -22.62 -5.96 -44.84
CA MET A 132 -21.73 -7.03 -45.29
C MET A 132 -21.09 -6.75 -46.66
N ALA A 133 -21.82 -6.06 -47.55
CA ALA A 133 -21.34 -5.71 -48.89
C ALA A 133 -20.40 -4.49 -48.93
N ASP A 134 -20.35 -3.66 -47.88
CA ASP A 134 -19.51 -2.45 -47.85
C ASP A 134 -18.02 -2.81 -47.86
N GLU A 135 -17.36 -2.72 -49.01
CA GLU A 135 -15.96 -3.08 -49.21
C GLU A 135 -14.97 -2.40 -48.26
N ARG A 136 -15.36 -1.29 -47.62
CA ARG A 136 -14.49 -0.54 -46.68
C ARG A 136 -14.42 -1.17 -45.29
N LEU A 137 -15.32 -2.09 -44.95
CA LEU A 137 -15.37 -2.75 -43.65
C LEU A 137 -14.61 -4.08 -43.71
N HIS A 138 -13.47 -4.17 -43.03
CA HIS A 138 -12.57 -5.33 -43.11
C HIS A 138 -12.48 -6.10 -41.79
N GLY A 139 -12.54 -5.39 -40.65
CA GLY A 139 -12.44 -5.96 -39.30
C GLY A 139 -13.79 -6.25 -38.66
N VAL A 140 -13.76 -7.01 -37.57
CA VAL A 140 -14.92 -7.19 -36.67
C VAL A 140 -15.33 -5.85 -36.07
N ILE A 141 -14.36 -5.00 -35.68
CA ILE A 141 -14.64 -3.70 -35.09
C ILE A 141 -15.31 -2.76 -36.10
N ASP A 142 -14.93 -2.79 -37.37
CA ASP A 142 -15.59 -1.99 -38.41
C ASP A 142 -17.09 -2.32 -38.47
N HIS A 143 -17.43 -3.61 -38.46
CA HIS A 143 -18.81 -4.08 -38.47
C HIS A 143 -19.51 -3.75 -37.14
N PHE A 144 -18.84 -3.93 -36.01
CA PHE A 144 -19.32 -3.60 -34.67
C PHE A 144 -19.71 -2.12 -34.55
N VAL A 145 -18.82 -1.20 -34.94
CA VAL A 145 -19.05 0.25 -34.87
C VAL A 145 -20.23 0.64 -35.76
N ARG A 146 -20.34 0.09 -36.97
CA ARG A 146 -21.49 0.35 -37.87
C ARG A 146 -22.80 -0.21 -37.33
N LEU A 147 -22.79 -1.35 -36.65
CA LEU A 147 -23.98 -1.89 -36.00
C LEU A 147 -24.46 -0.99 -34.84
N LEU A 148 -23.57 -0.27 -34.16
CA LEU A 148 -23.98 0.70 -33.13
C LEU A 148 -24.80 1.89 -33.69
N ASP A 149 -24.81 2.10 -35.01
CA ASP A 149 -25.65 3.10 -35.67
C ASP A 149 -27.08 2.59 -35.95
N PHE A 150 -27.36 1.31 -35.72
CA PHE A 150 -28.68 0.72 -35.94
C PHE A 150 -29.60 1.04 -34.75
N SER A 151 -30.88 1.25 -35.04
CA SER A 151 -31.92 1.35 -34.01
C SER A 151 -32.11 -0.01 -33.30
N PRO A 152 -32.66 -0.03 -32.07
CA PRO A 152 -32.90 -1.28 -31.35
C PRO A 152 -33.70 -2.31 -32.16
N SER A 153 -34.71 -1.88 -32.93
CA SER A 153 -35.51 -2.77 -33.78
C SER A 153 -34.72 -3.36 -34.95
N GLU A 154 -33.76 -2.62 -35.51
CA GLU A 154 -32.88 -3.10 -36.59
C GLU A 154 -31.83 -4.06 -36.05
N LEU A 155 -31.32 -3.82 -34.83
CA LEU A 155 -30.43 -4.74 -34.13
C LEU A 155 -31.11 -6.06 -33.82
N GLN A 156 -32.36 -6.04 -33.35
CA GLN A 156 -33.13 -7.26 -33.11
C GLN A 156 -33.36 -8.06 -34.40
N ARG A 157 -33.69 -7.39 -35.51
CA ARG A 157 -33.82 -8.03 -36.82
C ARG A 157 -32.49 -8.61 -37.31
N SER A 158 -31.40 -7.86 -37.17
CA SER A 158 -30.04 -8.33 -37.54
C SER A 158 -29.60 -9.52 -36.68
N ALA A 159 -30.00 -9.56 -35.41
CA ALA A 159 -29.77 -10.70 -34.53
C ALA A 159 -30.54 -11.94 -34.98
N ALA A 160 -31.80 -11.80 -35.38
CA ALA A 160 -32.60 -12.89 -35.94
C ALA A 160 -32.00 -13.42 -37.26
N ASP A 161 -31.57 -12.51 -38.14
CA ASP A 161 -30.85 -12.87 -39.37
C ASP A 161 -29.54 -13.60 -39.07
N THR A 162 -28.82 -13.17 -38.03
CA THR A 162 -27.57 -13.80 -37.61
C THR A 162 -27.82 -15.22 -37.13
N ASP A 163 -28.82 -15.43 -36.29
CA ASP A 163 -29.18 -16.74 -35.76
C ASP A 163 -29.68 -17.68 -36.87
N GLY A 164 -30.49 -17.17 -37.81
CA GLY A 164 -31.11 -17.95 -38.88
C GLY A 164 -30.24 -18.21 -40.11
N HIS A 165 -29.30 -17.31 -40.43
CA HIS A 165 -28.56 -17.35 -41.70
C HIS A 165 -27.04 -17.33 -41.55
N LEU A 166 -26.47 -16.48 -40.68
CA LEU A 166 -25.02 -16.37 -40.54
C LEU A 166 -24.43 -17.51 -39.70
N LEU A 167 -25.04 -17.81 -38.54
CA LEU A 167 -24.59 -18.89 -37.64
C LEU A 167 -24.52 -20.26 -38.32
N PRO A 168 -25.52 -20.70 -39.13
CA PRO A 168 -25.40 -21.95 -39.89
C PRO A 168 -24.19 -21.99 -40.83
N ARG A 169 -23.83 -20.86 -41.46
CA ARG A 169 -22.65 -20.79 -42.33
C ARG A 169 -21.35 -20.82 -41.53
N LEU A 170 -21.31 -20.16 -40.37
CA LEU A 170 -20.17 -20.23 -39.44
C LEU A 170 -19.93 -21.65 -38.93
N ARG A 171 -20.99 -22.39 -38.61
CA ARG A 171 -20.91 -23.80 -38.18
C ARG A 171 -20.28 -24.69 -39.25
N ALA A 172 -20.50 -24.38 -40.52
CA ALA A 172 -19.97 -25.12 -41.65
C ALA A 172 -18.56 -24.67 -42.09
N LEU A 173 -17.86 -23.86 -41.29
CA LEU A 173 -16.47 -23.47 -41.58
C LEU A 173 -15.52 -24.60 -41.19
N ASN A 174 -14.68 -24.99 -42.14
CA ASN A 174 -13.65 -26.04 -41.97
C ASN A 174 -12.23 -25.45 -41.92
N SER A 175 -12.09 -24.14 -42.10
CA SER A 175 -10.82 -23.44 -42.09
C SER A 175 -10.68 -22.64 -40.80
N PRO A 176 -9.58 -22.79 -40.05
CA PRO A 176 -9.38 -22.04 -38.81
C PRO A 176 -9.30 -20.53 -39.06
N VAL A 177 -10.08 -19.77 -38.30
CA VAL A 177 -10.05 -18.31 -38.26
C VAL A 177 -9.78 -17.86 -36.83
N ALA A 178 -8.77 -17.03 -36.64
CA ALA A 178 -8.41 -16.45 -35.35
C ALA A 178 -8.62 -14.92 -35.37
N ILE A 179 -9.39 -14.41 -34.43
CA ILE A 179 -9.85 -13.03 -34.36
C ILE A 179 -9.25 -12.40 -33.11
N PHE A 180 -8.63 -11.22 -33.23
CA PHE A 180 -7.93 -10.57 -32.12
C PHE A 180 -8.51 -9.17 -31.89
N ILE A 181 -9.21 -8.99 -30.77
CA ILE A 181 -9.97 -7.78 -30.43
C ILE A 181 -9.38 -7.14 -29.17
N ASP A 182 -9.14 -5.82 -29.21
CA ASP A 182 -8.60 -5.06 -28.09
C ASP A 182 -9.24 -3.67 -28.00
N GLY A 183 -9.05 -2.96 -26.87
CA GLY A 183 -9.45 -1.55 -26.70
C GLY A 183 -10.95 -1.30 -26.56
N VAL A 184 -11.76 -2.31 -26.28
CA VAL A 184 -13.21 -2.14 -26.04
C VAL A 184 -13.49 -1.30 -24.79
N ASP A 185 -12.64 -1.43 -23.76
CA ASP A 185 -12.74 -0.62 -22.54
C ASP A 185 -12.42 0.85 -22.81
N GLU A 186 -11.44 1.14 -23.66
CA GLU A 186 -11.04 2.50 -24.01
C GLU A 186 -12.11 3.21 -24.85
N TYR A 187 -12.73 2.52 -25.81
CA TYR A 187 -13.80 3.07 -26.67
C TYR A 187 -15.07 3.54 -25.96
N PHE A 188 -15.32 2.98 -24.77
CA PHE A 188 -16.46 3.37 -23.94
C PHE A 188 -16.01 4.08 -22.66
N HIS A 189 -14.76 4.53 -22.56
CA HIS A 189 -14.20 5.08 -21.32
C HIS A 189 -15.01 6.28 -20.78
N LYS A 190 -15.52 7.14 -21.67
CA LYS A 190 -16.40 8.26 -21.29
C LYS A 190 -17.64 7.87 -20.47
N HIS A 191 -18.12 6.63 -20.60
CA HIS A 191 -19.28 6.14 -19.86
C HIS A 191 -19.02 5.92 -18.37
N ILE A 192 -17.74 5.90 -17.97
CA ILE A 192 -17.31 5.77 -16.58
C ILE A 192 -16.61 7.06 -16.07
N GLU A 193 -16.14 7.95 -16.95
CA GLU A 193 -15.42 9.19 -16.60
C GLU A 193 -16.24 10.30 -15.89
N SER A 194 -17.59 10.27 -15.85
CA SER A 194 -18.33 11.53 -15.70
C SER A 194 -18.26 12.18 -14.31
N ARG A 195 -17.73 13.42 -14.24
CA ARG A 195 -18.25 14.53 -13.38
C ARG A 195 -18.14 15.96 -13.93
N THR A 196 -17.39 16.26 -15.00
CA THR A 196 -17.23 17.67 -15.47
C THR A 196 -17.65 17.93 -16.92
N SER A 197 -18.06 16.91 -17.68
CA SER A 197 -18.45 17.06 -19.08
C SER A 197 -19.88 17.61 -19.21
N HIS A 198 -20.03 18.75 -19.90
CA HIS A 198 -21.34 19.31 -20.22
C HIS A 198 -22.15 18.33 -21.10
N PRO A 199 -23.42 18.03 -20.76
CA PRO A 199 -24.26 17.06 -21.48
C PRO A 199 -24.47 17.37 -22.98
N SER A 200 -24.21 18.60 -23.41
CA SER A 200 -24.40 19.08 -24.78
C SER A 200 -23.43 18.48 -25.80
N VAL A 201 -22.29 17.92 -25.37
CA VAL A 201 -21.25 17.38 -26.28
C VAL A 201 -21.15 15.85 -26.23
N THR A 202 -21.40 15.24 -25.07
CA THR A 202 -21.16 13.80 -24.84
C THR A 202 -22.39 12.91 -25.01
N GLY A 203 -23.60 13.49 -24.99
CA GLY A 203 -24.86 12.75 -24.90
C GLY A 203 -25.06 12.11 -23.51
N PRO A 204 -26.16 11.35 -23.30
CA PRO A 204 -26.42 10.64 -22.06
C PRO A 204 -25.41 9.49 -21.87
N LEU A 205 -24.92 9.34 -20.64
CA LEU A 205 -23.90 8.35 -20.26
C LEU A 205 -24.45 7.34 -19.25
N SER A 206 -23.88 6.15 -19.24
CA SER A 206 -24.22 5.09 -18.29
C SER A 206 -23.04 4.14 -18.13
N PRO A 207 -22.51 3.93 -16.91
CA PRO A 207 -21.43 2.98 -16.66
C PRO A 207 -21.75 1.56 -17.16
N SER A 208 -23.04 1.18 -17.15
CA SER A 208 -23.50 -0.14 -17.63
C SER A 208 -23.07 -0.42 -19.07
N VAL A 209 -22.96 0.59 -19.94
CA VAL A 209 -22.45 0.41 -21.30
C VAL A 209 -21.01 -0.12 -21.29
N TRP A 210 -20.13 0.50 -20.50
CA TRP A 210 -18.73 0.11 -20.40
C TRP A 210 -18.56 -1.32 -19.87
N TYR A 211 -19.37 -1.69 -18.87
CA TYR A 211 -19.39 -3.05 -18.34
C TYR A 211 -19.95 -4.05 -19.37
N PHE A 212 -21.18 -3.84 -19.83
CA PHE A 212 -21.92 -4.81 -20.63
C PHE A 212 -21.34 -5.03 -22.03
N ALA A 213 -20.69 -4.02 -22.62
CA ALA A 213 -19.99 -4.17 -23.89
C ALA A 213 -18.87 -5.22 -23.82
N GLN A 214 -18.07 -5.19 -22.76
CA GLN A 214 -16.98 -6.16 -22.54
C GLN A 214 -17.54 -7.53 -22.15
N LEU A 215 -18.58 -7.57 -21.33
CA LEU A 215 -19.24 -8.81 -20.93
C LEU A 215 -19.82 -9.58 -22.13
N GLY A 216 -20.53 -8.88 -23.01
CA GLY A 216 -21.11 -9.50 -24.20
C GLY A 216 -20.04 -10.09 -25.13
N LEU A 217 -18.86 -9.48 -25.22
CA LEU A 217 -17.74 -10.02 -26.00
C LEU A 217 -17.25 -11.34 -25.43
N VAL A 218 -17.08 -11.43 -24.09
CA VAL A 218 -16.67 -12.66 -23.41
C VAL A 218 -17.70 -13.79 -23.64
N GLU A 219 -18.99 -13.48 -23.50
CA GLU A 219 -20.07 -14.44 -23.72
C GLU A 219 -20.05 -14.99 -25.16
N VAL A 220 -19.90 -14.13 -26.15
CA VAL A 220 -19.90 -14.52 -27.57
C VAL A 220 -18.65 -15.33 -27.92
N ALA A 221 -17.47 -14.91 -27.45
CA ALA A 221 -16.23 -15.65 -27.66
C ALA A 221 -16.35 -17.08 -27.11
N TYR A 222 -16.95 -17.24 -25.92
CA TYR A 222 -17.21 -18.53 -25.33
C TYR A 222 -18.23 -19.37 -26.12
N GLN A 223 -19.34 -18.76 -26.55
CA GLN A 223 -20.38 -19.44 -27.33
C GLN A 223 -19.84 -19.91 -28.69
N LEU A 224 -19.13 -19.06 -29.43
CA LEU A 224 -18.60 -19.38 -30.76
C LEU A 224 -17.61 -20.55 -30.72
N ARG A 225 -16.73 -20.60 -29.72
CA ARG A 225 -15.79 -21.71 -29.54
C ARG A 225 -16.50 -23.06 -29.39
N ARG A 226 -17.64 -23.08 -28.68
CA ARG A 226 -18.46 -24.31 -28.51
C ARG A 226 -19.20 -24.70 -29.78
N ILE A 227 -19.54 -23.72 -30.61
CA ILE A 227 -20.25 -23.93 -31.87
C ILE A 227 -19.30 -24.46 -32.95
N ASN A 228 -18.10 -23.88 -33.07
CA ASN A 228 -17.09 -24.32 -34.02
C ASN A 228 -15.67 -24.11 -33.45
N HIS A 229 -14.93 -25.21 -33.29
CA HIS A 229 -13.57 -25.19 -32.79
C HIS A 229 -12.56 -24.49 -33.72
N HIS A 230 -12.91 -24.28 -35.00
CA HIS A 230 -12.12 -23.51 -35.96
C HIS A 230 -12.23 -22.00 -35.76
N LEU A 231 -13.22 -21.51 -35.01
CA LEU A 231 -13.38 -20.09 -34.71
C LEU A 231 -12.75 -19.77 -33.36
N LYS A 232 -11.67 -18.98 -33.37
CA LYS A 232 -10.97 -18.53 -32.17
C LYS A 232 -11.16 -17.03 -32.02
N VAL A 233 -11.74 -16.58 -30.91
CA VAL A 233 -11.89 -15.16 -30.59
C VAL A 233 -11.03 -14.85 -29.39
N PHE A 234 -9.90 -14.20 -29.63
CA PHE A 234 -9.00 -13.70 -28.61
C PHE A 234 -9.35 -12.25 -28.30
N ALA A 235 -9.60 -11.95 -27.03
CA ALA A 235 -9.99 -10.61 -26.61
C ALA A 235 -9.36 -10.20 -25.29
N ALA A 236 -9.11 -8.90 -25.12
CA ALA A 236 -8.67 -8.30 -23.87
C ALA A 236 -9.85 -7.61 -23.17
N VAL A 237 -9.93 -7.79 -21.85
CA VAL A 237 -10.99 -7.25 -21.00
C VAL A 237 -10.40 -6.68 -19.72
N ARG A 238 -11.00 -5.60 -19.22
CA ARG A 238 -10.65 -5.01 -17.93
C ARG A 238 -11.06 -5.90 -16.76
N LYS A 239 -10.17 -6.04 -15.78
CA LYS A 239 -10.41 -6.87 -14.59
C LYS A 239 -11.64 -6.40 -13.81
N GLU A 240 -11.82 -5.08 -13.74
CA GLU A 240 -12.94 -4.38 -13.13
C GLU A 240 -14.28 -4.76 -13.80
N ALA A 241 -14.29 -4.86 -15.13
CA ALA A 241 -15.46 -5.31 -15.87
C ALA A 241 -15.70 -6.81 -15.65
N TYR A 242 -14.66 -7.61 -15.78
CA TYR A 242 -14.72 -9.06 -15.63
C TYR A 242 -15.17 -9.49 -14.23
N ALA A 243 -14.87 -8.72 -13.18
CA ALA A 243 -15.34 -9.00 -11.82
C ALA A 243 -16.86 -9.11 -11.73
N ARG A 244 -17.63 -8.36 -12.55
CA ARG A 244 -19.09 -8.47 -12.61
C ARG A 244 -19.59 -9.78 -13.23
N LEU A 245 -18.78 -10.49 -14.01
CA LEU A 245 -19.15 -11.83 -14.52
C LEU A 245 -19.07 -12.89 -13.43
N GLN A 246 -18.28 -12.66 -12.38
CA GLN A 246 -18.08 -13.65 -11.32
C GLN A 246 -19.34 -13.87 -10.46
N THR A 247 -20.32 -12.97 -10.53
CA THR A 247 -21.61 -13.11 -9.85
C THR A 247 -22.63 -13.93 -10.65
N THR A 248 -22.29 -14.35 -11.87
CA THR A 248 -23.18 -15.16 -12.73
C THR A 248 -23.00 -16.66 -12.49
N VAL A 249 -24.01 -17.46 -12.84
CA VAL A 249 -23.99 -18.93 -12.76
C VAL A 249 -22.89 -19.56 -13.64
N MET A 250 -22.48 -18.86 -14.70
CA MET A 250 -21.44 -19.32 -15.64
C MET A 250 -20.01 -18.91 -15.22
N SER A 251 -19.84 -18.27 -14.06
CA SER A 251 -18.56 -17.70 -13.60
C SER A 251 -17.37 -18.67 -13.66
N GLN A 252 -17.58 -19.94 -13.28
CA GLN A 252 -16.55 -20.97 -13.33
C GLN A 252 -16.09 -21.27 -14.76
N GLN A 253 -17.02 -21.30 -15.73
CA GLN A 253 -16.70 -21.59 -17.13
C GLN A 253 -15.94 -20.43 -17.79
N TYR A 254 -16.33 -19.19 -17.47
CA TYR A 254 -15.59 -18.02 -17.93
C TYR A 254 -14.18 -17.97 -17.31
N ARG A 255 -14.04 -18.24 -16.01
CA ARG A 255 -12.70 -18.36 -15.38
C ARG A 255 -11.84 -19.43 -16.06
N GLY A 256 -12.43 -20.56 -16.44
CA GLY A 256 -11.76 -21.61 -17.19
C GLY A 256 -11.23 -21.15 -18.56
N SER A 257 -11.85 -20.15 -19.19
CA SER A 257 -11.48 -19.67 -20.53
C SER A 257 -10.63 -18.39 -20.55
N ALA A 258 -10.34 -17.84 -19.37
CA ALA A 258 -9.58 -16.60 -19.25
C ALA A 258 -8.21 -16.80 -18.59
N VAL A 259 -7.28 -15.92 -18.94
CA VAL A 259 -5.98 -15.74 -18.30
C VAL A 259 -5.99 -14.41 -17.55
N ASP A 260 -5.80 -14.45 -16.23
CA ASP A 260 -5.65 -13.25 -15.39
C ASP A 260 -4.17 -12.93 -15.28
N ILE A 261 -3.74 -11.81 -15.86
CA ILE A 261 -2.33 -11.42 -15.85
C ILE A 261 -1.99 -10.89 -14.46
N VAL A 262 -1.14 -11.63 -13.75
CA VAL A 262 -0.66 -11.27 -12.42
C VAL A 262 0.85 -11.51 -12.36
N TYR A 263 1.62 -10.47 -12.08
CA TYR A 263 3.07 -10.58 -11.93
C TYR A 263 3.43 -10.59 -10.45
N PRO A 264 4.03 -11.67 -9.91
CA PRO A 264 4.66 -11.62 -8.60
C PRO A 264 5.90 -10.69 -8.63
N ILE A 265 6.41 -10.29 -7.46
CA ILE A 265 7.50 -9.30 -7.37
C ILE A 265 8.76 -9.79 -8.09
N GLU A 266 9.01 -11.10 -8.05
CA GLU A 266 10.11 -11.78 -8.73
C GLU A 266 9.98 -11.63 -10.25
N SER A 267 8.77 -11.80 -10.79
CA SER A 267 8.50 -11.57 -12.21
C SER A 267 8.65 -10.10 -12.61
N LEU A 268 8.24 -9.17 -11.74
CA LEU A 268 8.46 -7.74 -11.96
C LEU A 268 9.95 -7.37 -11.96
N ARG A 269 10.75 -8.03 -11.11
CA ARG A 269 12.21 -7.90 -11.11
C ARG A 269 12.80 -8.38 -12.42
N GLU A 270 12.39 -9.54 -12.92
CA GLU A 270 12.86 -10.06 -14.21
C GLU A 270 12.44 -9.14 -15.38
N ILE A 271 11.22 -8.59 -15.38
CA ILE A 271 10.81 -7.60 -16.39
C ILE A 271 11.74 -6.38 -16.37
N PHE A 272 12.05 -5.85 -15.19
CA PHE A 272 12.96 -4.71 -15.03
C PHE A 272 14.38 -5.05 -15.52
N VAL A 273 14.89 -6.21 -15.10
CA VAL A 273 16.23 -6.69 -15.48
C VAL A 273 16.33 -6.97 -16.98
N ASN A 274 15.30 -7.53 -17.62
CA ASN A 274 15.30 -7.77 -19.06
C ASN A 274 15.37 -6.47 -19.85
N ASN A 275 14.71 -5.41 -19.40
CA ASN A 275 14.85 -4.09 -20.01
C ASN A 275 16.26 -3.53 -19.85
N ILE A 276 16.89 -3.71 -18.70
CA ILE A 276 18.32 -3.37 -18.52
C ILE A 276 19.19 -4.16 -19.51
N ARG A 277 18.95 -5.46 -19.69
CA ARG A 277 19.76 -6.29 -20.61
C ARG A 277 19.66 -5.84 -22.07
N LEU A 278 18.56 -5.19 -22.45
CA LEU A 278 18.36 -4.64 -23.79
C LEU A 278 19.00 -3.26 -23.98
N GLU A 279 19.47 -2.61 -22.91
CA GLU A 279 20.17 -1.35 -22.99
C GLU A 279 21.58 -1.48 -23.52
N LYS A 280 22.06 -0.41 -24.16
CA LYS A 280 23.41 -0.36 -24.70
C LYS A 280 24.46 -0.19 -23.59
N ALA A 281 25.65 -0.73 -23.80
CA ALA A 281 26.73 -0.69 -22.81
C ALA A 281 27.18 0.73 -22.44
N ASP A 282 27.11 1.69 -23.36
CA ASP A 282 27.40 3.12 -23.12
C ASP A 282 26.35 3.82 -22.24
N ARG A 283 25.19 3.18 -22.05
CA ARG A 283 24.14 3.61 -21.13
C ARG A 283 24.25 2.96 -19.75
N MET A 284 25.33 2.23 -19.45
CA MET A 284 25.55 1.57 -18.16
C MET A 284 26.50 2.36 -17.26
N VAL A 285 26.37 2.23 -15.95
CA VAL A 285 27.37 2.76 -14.98
C VAL A 285 28.56 1.83 -14.86
N ARG A 286 28.30 0.52 -14.83
CA ARG A 286 29.30 -0.56 -14.72
C ARG A 286 29.02 -1.65 -15.77
N PRO A 287 29.27 -1.40 -17.06
CA PRO A 287 28.91 -2.33 -18.13
C PRO A 287 29.48 -3.74 -17.94
N GLU A 288 30.64 -3.88 -17.29
CA GLU A 288 31.28 -5.15 -16.95
C GLU A 288 30.46 -6.03 -16.00
N ARG A 289 29.57 -5.43 -15.20
CA ARG A 289 28.72 -6.15 -14.24
C ARG A 289 27.46 -6.73 -14.88
N LEU A 290 27.11 -6.38 -16.12
CA LEU A 290 25.81 -6.70 -16.73
C LEU A 290 25.44 -8.19 -16.71
N ARG A 291 26.42 -9.09 -16.81
CA ARG A 291 26.18 -10.55 -16.75
C ARG A 291 25.95 -11.06 -15.33
N ALA A 292 26.62 -10.48 -14.34
CA ALA A 292 26.59 -10.94 -12.95
C ALA A 292 25.47 -10.26 -12.16
N ASP A 293 25.35 -8.95 -12.29
CA ASP A 293 24.34 -8.12 -11.65
C ASP A 293 23.91 -6.99 -12.59
N PRO A 294 22.81 -7.19 -13.35
CA PRO A 294 22.27 -6.16 -14.24
C PRO A 294 21.89 -4.87 -13.51
N VAL A 295 21.36 -4.97 -12.27
CA VAL A 295 20.93 -3.78 -11.52
C VAL A 295 22.15 -2.96 -11.11
N GLU A 296 23.22 -3.61 -10.63
CA GLU A 296 24.48 -2.91 -10.35
C GLU A 296 25.12 -2.35 -11.62
N ALA A 297 25.05 -3.06 -12.75
CA ALA A 297 25.56 -2.56 -14.03
C ALA A 297 24.85 -1.27 -14.45
N PHE A 298 23.53 -1.25 -14.26
CA PHE A 298 22.67 -0.13 -14.61
C PHE A 298 22.83 1.04 -13.64
N VAL A 299 22.64 0.85 -12.33
CA VAL A 299 22.60 1.95 -11.34
C VAL A 299 23.98 2.24 -10.73
N GLY A 300 24.91 1.28 -10.77
CA GLY A 300 26.22 1.36 -10.13
C GLY A 300 26.24 0.90 -8.67
N ARG A 301 25.11 0.38 -8.16
CA ARG A 301 24.88 -0.07 -6.78
C ARG A 301 23.75 -1.10 -6.70
N THR A 302 23.73 -1.87 -5.61
CA THR A 302 22.70 -2.89 -5.32
C THR A 302 21.85 -2.53 -4.09
N LYS A 303 22.29 -1.56 -3.29
CA LYS A 303 21.62 -1.10 -2.07
C LYS A 303 21.39 0.41 -2.10
N ILE A 304 20.29 0.84 -1.47
CA ILE A 304 19.88 2.23 -1.32
C ILE A 304 19.65 2.48 0.17
N THR A 305 20.23 3.53 0.72
CA THR A 305 20.02 3.90 2.13
C THR A 305 18.71 4.68 2.29
N HIS A 306 17.81 4.20 3.11
CA HIS A 306 16.56 4.90 3.40
C HIS A 306 16.82 6.11 4.31
N LEU A 307 16.42 7.30 3.84
CA LEU A 307 16.78 8.58 4.47
C LEU A 307 16.40 8.68 5.95
N TYR A 308 15.23 8.13 6.32
CA TYR A 308 14.66 8.35 7.66
C TYR A 308 14.99 7.24 8.66
N THR A 309 15.21 6.02 8.19
CA THR A 309 15.49 4.86 9.05
C THR A 309 17.00 4.58 9.11
N GLY A 310 17.77 5.00 8.12
CA GLY A 310 19.19 4.65 7.95
C GLY A 310 19.43 3.23 7.44
N ASP A 311 18.38 2.43 7.26
CA ASP A 311 18.50 1.06 6.75
C ASP A 311 18.86 1.02 5.27
N GLU A 312 19.52 -0.05 4.85
CA GLU A 312 19.75 -0.36 3.45
C GLU A 312 18.64 -1.25 2.88
N GLU A 313 18.03 -0.83 1.77
CA GLU A 313 17.11 -1.63 0.97
C GLU A 313 17.72 -2.00 -0.38
N ASP A 314 17.32 -3.13 -0.97
CA ASP A 314 17.74 -3.49 -2.35
C ASP A 314 17.27 -2.42 -3.34
N THR A 315 18.10 -2.12 -4.35
CA THR A 315 17.83 -1.06 -5.32
C THR A 315 16.55 -1.30 -6.11
N PHE A 316 16.24 -2.55 -6.49
CA PHE A 316 14.97 -2.84 -7.13
C PHE A 316 13.80 -2.76 -6.14
N ASP A 317 13.97 -3.19 -4.89
CA ASP A 317 12.91 -3.07 -3.88
C ASP A 317 12.53 -1.60 -3.64
N TYR A 318 13.52 -0.69 -3.65
CA TYR A 318 13.29 0.76 -3.61
C TYR A 318 12.45 1.23 -4.81
N VAL A 319 12.79 0.82 -6.03
CA VAL A 319 12.01 1.16 -7.24
C VAL A 319 10.59 0.58 -7.14
N CYS A 320 10.48 -0.71 -6.82
CA CYS A 320 9.26 -1.48 -6.84
C CYS A 320 8.20 -0.94 -5.86
N ARG A 321 8.59 -0.52 -4.64
CA ARG A 321 7.64 0.07 -3.66
C ARG A 321 7.10 1.45 -4.07
N HIS A 322 7.71 2.11 -5.05
CA HIS A 322 7.21 3.35 -5.64
C HIS A 322 6.35 3.11 -6.90
N THR A 323 6.00 1.85 -7.18
CA THR A 323 5.04 1.45 -8.22
C THR A 323 3.77 0.88 -7.60
N LEU A 324 2.73 0.64 -8.39
CA LEU A 324 1.54 -0.09 -7.98
C LEU A 324 1.61 -1.58 -8.35
N LEU A 325 2.82 -2.15 -8.43
CA LEU A 325 3.13 -3.50 -8.94
C LEU A 325 2.65 -3.73 -10.37
N ARG A 326 2.74 -2.71 -11.23
CA ARG A 326 2.39 -2.79 -12.65
C ARG A 326 3.66 -2.74 -13.51
N PRO A 327 3.79 -3.60 -14.54
CA PRO A 327 4.89 -3.51 -15.50
C PRO A 327 5.06 -2.11 -16.10
N ARG A 328 3.95 -1.43 -16.46
CA ARG A 328 3.98 -0.06 -16.98
C ARG A 328 4.69 0.93 -16.06
N ASP A 329 4.45 0.84 -14.75
CA ASP A 329 5.08 1.74 -13.77
C ASP A 329 6.61 1.56 -13.76
N LEU A 330 7.09 0.32 -13.92
CA LEU A 330 8.52 0.03 -14.05
C LEU A 330 9.10 0.57 -15.37
N MET A 331 8.33 0.54 -16.46
CA MET A 331 8.75 1.13 -17.73
C MET A 331 8.91 2.65 -17.59
N THR A 332 7.93 3.31 -16.96
CA THR A 332 7.98 4.75 -16.68
C THR A 332 9.21 5.12 -15.83
N ILE A 333 9.45 4.42 -14.72
CA ILE A 333 10.63 4.70 -13.88
C ILE A 333 11.93 4.40 -14.66
N GLY A 334 12.00 3.27 -15.36
CA GLY A 334 13.18 2.88 -16.12
C GLY A 334 13.54 3.87 -17.24
N GLU A 335 12.56 4.36 -17.99
CA GLU A 335 12.73 5.39 -19.01
C GLU A 335 13.32 6.67 -18.41
N ARG A 336 12.80 7.13 -17.27
CA ARG A 336 13.33 8.29 -16.54
C ARG A 336 14.76 8.08 -16.07
N LEU A 337 15.09 6.88 -15.61
CA LEU A 337 16.44 6.52 -15.18
C LEU A 337 17.43 6.45 -16.35
N VAL A 338 17.02 5.96 -17.52
CA VAL A 338 17.87 5.94 -18.74
C VAL A 338 18.13 7.33 -19.30
N ALA A 339 17.20 8.26 -19.09
CA ALA A 339 17.38 9.65 -19.50
C ALA A 339 18.54 10.35 -18.75
N LEU A 340 18.90 9.88 -17.55
CA LEU A 340 20.06 10.35 -16.81
C LEU A 340 21.37 9.87 -17.45
N ARG A 341 22.43 10.67 -17.34
CA ARG A 341 23.78 10.19 -17.66
C ARG A 341 24.21 9.14 -16.63
N PRO A 342 25.07 8.18 -16.99
CA PRO A 342 25.56 7.18 -16.04
C PRO A 342 26.13 7.78 -14.74
N GLU A 343 26.87 8.89 -14.83
CA GLU A 343 27.44 9.58 -13.67
C GLU A 343 26.37 10.16 -12.74
N GLU A 344 25.29 10.71 -13.31
CA GLU A 344 24.16 11.27 -12.56
C GLU A 344 23.35 10.16 -11.90
N ARG A 345 23.06 9.07 -12.63
CA ARG A 345 22.33 7.91 -12.10
C ARG A 345 23.13 7.18 -11.01
N ARG A 346 24.47 7.23 -11.09
CA ARG A 346 25.36 6.75 -10.03
C ARG A 346 25.27 7.61 -8.77
N ASN A 347 24.80 8.85 -8.80
CA ASN A 347 24.53 9.61 -7.58
C ASN A 347 23.23 9.10 -6.92
N GLU A 348 23.28 8.78 -5.62
CA GLU A 348 22.13 8.16 -4.93
C GLU A 348 20.95 9.11 -4.77
N ASP A 349 21.20 10.37 -4.47
CA ASP A 349 20.15 11.37 -4.30
C ASP A 349 19.47 11.65 -5.64
N ARG A 350 20.23 11.79 -6.72
CA ARG A 350 19.67 11.94 -8.08
C ARG A 350 18.83 10.74 -8.51
N PHE A 351 19.28 9.53 -8.19
CA PHE A 351 18.51 8.32 -8.42
C PHE A 351 17.18 8.35 -7.65
N LYS A 352 17.21 8.64 -6.35
CA LYS A 352 16.00 8.74 -5.49
C LYS A 352 15.04 9.83 -5.98
N GLU A 353 15.55 11.02 -6.28
CA GLU A 353 14.78 12.14 -6.85
C GLU A 353 14.04 11.71 -8.12
N THR A 354 14.72 11.02 -9.03
CA THR A 354 14.16 10.58 -10.30
C THR A 354 13.08 9.52 -10.11
N VAL A 355 13.31 8.55 -9.22
CA VAL A 355 12.31 7.53 -8.87
C VAL A 355 11.08 8.17 -8.22
N ASN A 356 11.26 9.09 -7.26
CA ASN A 356 10.16 9.76 -6.57
C ASN A 356 9.35 10.67 -7.52
N LEU A 357 10.01 11.35 -8.46
CA LEU A 357 9.35 12.15 -9.48
C LEU A 357 8.50 11.27 -10.41
N ALA A 358 9.06 10.15 -10.88
CA ALA A 358 8.32 9.19 -11.69
C ALA A 358 7.14 8.56 -10.91
N ALA A 359 7.32 8.26 -9.62
CA ALA A 359 6.26 7.78 -8.73
C ALA A 359 5.12 8.80 -8.62
N THR A 360 5.45 10.09 -8.57
CA THR A 360 4.47 11.18 -8.57
C THR A 360 3.65 11.15 -9.85
N GLU A 361 4.28 11.07 -11.02
CA GLU A 361 3.58 10.94 -12.31
C GLU A 361 2.66 9.71 -12.34
N ILE A 362 3.16 8.55 -11.90
CA ILE A 362 2.38 7.31 -11.78
C ILE A 362 1.16 7.52 -10.88
N SER A 363 1.31 8.20 -9.75
CA SER A 363 0.20 8.45 -8.82
C SER A 363 -0.87 9.35 -9.44
N HIS A 364 -0.50 10.41 -10.16
CA HIS A 364 -1.45 11.30 -10.83
C HIS A 364 -2.20 10.55 -11.93
N GLU A 365 -1.49 9.81 -12.79
CA GLU A 365 -2.10 8.97 -13.82
C GLU A 365 -3.07 7.95 -13.20
N TYR A 366 -2.67 7.31 -12.10
CA TYR A 366 -3.50 6.31 -11.44
C TYR A 366 -4.74 6.92 -10.78
N LEU A 367 -4.60 8.05 -10.07
CA LEU A 367 -5.73 8.76 -9.45
C LEU A 367 -6.76 9.18 -10.51
N THR A 368 -6.32 9.70 -11.66
CA THR A 368 -7.20 9.99 -12.80
C THR A 368 -7.87 8.73 -13.34
N GLU A 369 -7.11 7.64 -13.49
CA GLU A 369 -7.65 6.35 -13.96
C GLU A 369 -8.73 5.79 -13.03
N ILE A 370 -8.56 5.93 -11.71
CA ILE A 370 -9.49 5.36 -10.73
C ILE A 370 -10.63 6.28 -10.31
N ALA A 371 -10.56 7.58 -10.62
CA ALA A 371 -11.60 8.57 -10.30
C ALA A 371 -13.03 8.09 -10.63
N PRO A 372 -13.28 7.45 -11.80
CA PRO A 372 -14.55 6.79 -12.11
C PRO A 372 -15.10 5.81 -11.06
N TYR A 373 -14.19 5.10 -10.37
CA TYR A 373 -14.51 3.96 -9.50
C TYR A 373 -14.51 4.31 -8.02
N VAL A 374 -13.80 5.37 -7.62
CA VAL A 374 -13.84 5.92 -6.26
C VAL A 374 -15.01 6.91 -6.07
N GLY A 375 -15.61 7.37 -7.18
CA GLY A 375 -16.77 8.25 -7.20
C GLY A 375 -16.47 9.63 -6.61
N ASP A 376 -17.51 10.30 -6.12
CA ASP A 376 -17.58 11.03 -4.84
C ASP A 376 -16.45 11.93 -4.34
N LEU A 377 -15.35 11.24 -4.11
CA LEU A 377 -14.50 11.50 -2.96
C LEU A 377 -13.58 12.67 -3.29
N ASP A 378 -13.64 13.69 -2.44
CA ASP A 378 -12.67 14.78 -2.46
C ASP A 378 -11.35 14.27 -1.86
N LEU A 379 -10.64 13.48 -2.68
CA LEU A 379 -9.36 12.90 -2.32
C LEU A 379 -8.32 13.97 -2.04
N GLU A 380 -8.33 15.09 -2.78
CA GLU A 380 -7.37 16.17 -2.56
C GLU A 380 -7.52 16.76 -1.16
N ARG A 381 -8.75 17.08 -0.74
CA ARG A 381 -9.05 17.55 0.62
C ARG A 381 -8.67 16.53 1.67
N PHE A 382 -8.94 15.25 1.43
CA PHE A 382 -8.53 14.18 2.34
C PHE A 382 -6.99 14.11 2.48
N LEU A 383 -6.26 14.09 1.37
CA LEU A 383 -4.79 13.99 1.35
C LEU A 383 -4.13 15.17 2.08
N ARG A 384 -4.71 16.38 2.03
CA ARG A 384 -4.24 17.54 2.81
C ARG A 384 -4.25 17.34 4.32
N ARG A 385 -5.02 16.37 4.83
CA ARG A 385 -5.21 16.12 6.26
C ARG A 385 -4.48 14.89 6.78
N VAL A 386 -3.98 14.04 5.88
CA VAL A 386 -3.27 12.80 6.25
C VAL A 386 -1.99 13.17 7.03
N PRO A 387 -1.86 12.79 8.31
CA PRO A 387 -0.81 13.31 9.18
C PRO A 387 0.56 12.65 8.97
N GLY A 388 0.60 11.44 8.38
CA GLY A 388 1.81 10.66 8.15
C GLY A 388 1.51 9.40 7.33
N HIS A 389 2.55 8.62 7.01
CA HIS A 389 2.41 7.44 6.14
C HIS A 389 1.95 6.16 6.87
N ILE A 390 1.97 6.16 8.21
CA ILE A 390 1.47 5.10 9.08
C ILE A 390 0.39 5.75 9.93
N LEU A 391 -0.81 5.18 9.92
CA LEU A 391 -1.97 5.67 10.64
C LEU A 391 -2.42 4.58 11.62
N THR A 392 -2.65 4.97 12.86
CA THR A 392 -3.32 4.09 13.83
C THR A 392 -4.81 3.96 13.50
N ARG A 393 -5.44 2.92 14.02
CA ARG A 393 -6.90 2.77 13.90
C ARG A 393 -7.69 3.99 14.42
N ALA A 394 -7.27 4.55 15.55
CA ALA A 394 -7.95 5.71 16.14
C ALA A 394 -7.89 6.93 15.20
N GLU A 395 -6.75 7.16 14.56
CA GLU A 395 -6.57 8.27 13.61
C GLU A 395 -7.38 8.06 12.33
N VAL A 396 -7.48 6.83 11.83
CA VAL A 396 -8.37 6.51 10.70
C VAL A 396 -9.82 6.80 11.05
N GLU A 397 -10.27 6.41 12.25
CA GLU A 397 -11.63 6.66 12.73
C GLU A 397 -11.91 8.16 12.98
N GLU A 398 -10.92 8.94 13.42
CA GLU A 398 -11.00 10.40 13.57
C GLU A 398 -11.03 11.12 12.21
N LEU A 399 -10.07 10.83 11.33
CA LEU A 399 -10.01 11.40 9.98
C LEU A 399 -11.27 11.09 9.18
N PHE A 400 -11.83 9.89 9.33
CA PHE A 400 -13.08 9.51 8.69
C PHE A 400 -14.27 10.34 9.20
N ARG A 401 -14.42 10.47 10.52
CA ARG A 401 -15.48 11.29 11.12
C ARG A 401 -15.41 12.73 10.64
N ASP A 402 -14.23 13.32 10.68
CA ASP A 402 -14.07 14.72 10.28
C ASP A 402 -14.29 14.95 8.78
N HIS A 403 -13.92 13.98 7.94
CA HIS A 403 -14.16 14.07 6.49
C HIS A 403 -15.66 14.01 6.17
N ASN A 404 -16.43 13.16 6.86
CA ASN A 404 -17.87 13.02 6.64
C ASN A 404 -18.67 14.21 7.17
N VAL A 405 -18.33 14.75 8.34
CA VAL A 405 -19.03 15.90 8.95
C VAL A 405 -19.03 17.13 8.04
N GLU A 406 -17.93 17.36 7.32
CA GLU A 406 -17.76 18.52 6.45
C GLU A 406 -18.10 18.26 4.97
N GLY A 407 -18.53 17.03 4.62
CA GLY A 407 -18.77 16.56 3.24
C GLY A 407 -20.22 16.68 2.75
N GLY A 408 -21.17 16.98 3.64
CA GLY A 408 -22.52 17.43 3.29
C GLY A 408 -23.26 16.66 2.19
N SER A 409 -23.34 15.32 2.22
CA SER A 409 -24.34 14.55 1.44
C SER A 409 -24.52 13.12 1.99
N GLY A 410 -25.77 12.62 1.95
CA GLY A 410 -26.29 11.48 2.72
C GLY A 410 -25.97 10.06 2.21
N GLU A 411 -24.75 9.78 1.79
CA GLU A 411 -24.21 8.41 1.71
C GLU A 411 -22.81 8.40 2.34
N ASP A 412 -22.64 7.72 3.48
CA ASP A 412 -21.34 7.54 4.16
C ASP A 412 -20.37 6.73 3.28
N ARG A 413 -19.72 7.38 2.30
CA ARG A 413 -18.69 6.73 1.47
C ARG A 413 -17.36 6.76 2.19
N HIS A 414 -16.97 5.60 2.72
CA HIS A 414 -15.75 5.46 3.50
C HIS A 414 -14.48 5.63 2.64
N VAL A 415 -13.88 6.83 2.68
CA VAL A 415 -12.67 7.20 1.89
C VAL A 415 -11.54 6.17 2.02
N PHE A 416 -11.30 5.66 3.23
CA PHE A 416 -10.29 4.60 3.43
C PHE A 416 -10.65 3.26 2.78
N CYS A 417 -11.94 2.90 2.71
CA CYS A 417 -12.35 1.69 1.98
C CYS A 417 -12.08 1.86 0.49
N ALA A 418 -12.33 3.06 -0.06
CA ALA A 418 -12.03 3.34 -1.46
C ALA A 418 -10.52 3.24 -1.73
N LEU A 419 -9.68 3.92 -0.92
CA LEU A 419 -8.22 3.87 -1.03
C LEU A 419 -7.66 2.45 -0.84
N TYR A 420 -8.22 1.67 0.08
CA TYR A 420 -7.84 0.28 0.29
C TYR A 420 -8.14 -0.58 -0.94
N ARG A 421 -9.35 -0.49 -1.52
CA ARG A 421 -9.78 -1.28 -2.69
C ARG A 421 -8.91 -1.05 -3.92
N VAL A 422 -8.41 0.17 -4.09
CA VAL A 422 -7.53 0.56 -5.20
C VAL A 422 -6.05 0.39 -4.86
N GLY A 423 -5.70 -0.16 -3.69
CA GLY A 423 -4.31 -0.47 -3.32
C GLY A 423 -3.48 0.73 -2.85
N LEU A 424 -4.08 1.91 -2.66
CA LEU A 424 -3.42 3.10 -2.15
C LEU A 424 -3.34 3.17 -0.62
N LEU A 425 -4.08 2.30 0.06
CA LEU A 425 -4.00 2.08 1.50
C LEU A 425 -3.74 0.59 1.77
N GLY A 426 -2.70 0.30 2.54
CA GLY A 426 -2.38 -1.02 3.06
C GLY A 426 -2.73 -1.15 4.53
N HIS A 427 -2.51 -2.34 5.08
CA HIS A 427 -2.70 -2.60 6.49
C HIS A 427 -1.68 -3.60 7.00
N LEU A 428 -1.52 -3.63 8.32
CA LEU A 428 -0.72 -4.65 8.98
C LEU A 428 -1.49 -5.97 9.03
N HIS A 429 -0.89 -7.04 8.50
CA HIS A 429 -1.47 -8.37 8.40
C HIS A 429 -0.56 -9.39 9.08
N TYR A 430 -1.13 -10.28 9.89
CA TYR A 430 -0.36 -11.39 10.44
C TYR A 430 -0.33 -12.53 9.42
N ASP A 431 0.84 -12.76 8.82
CA ASP A 431 1.02 -13.86 7.90
C ASP A 431 1.31 -15.15 8.68
N TRP A 432 0.36 -16.08 8.60
CA TRP A 432 0.43 -17.37 9.28
C TRP A 432 1.51 -18.28 8.73
N VAL A 433 1.96 -18.07 7.49
CA VAL A 433 3.01 -18.89 6.86
C VAL A 433 4.38 -18.50 7.39
N SER A 434 4.71 -17.20 7.41
CA SER A 434 5.97 -16.70 7.97
C SER A 434 5.96 -16.54 9.50
N GLY A 435 4.77 -16.54 10.13
CA GLY A 435 4.62 -16.29 11.57
C GLY A 435 4.96 -14.86 11.97
N ALA A 436 4.88 -13.91 11.03
CA ALA A 436 5.30 -12.54 11.22
C ALA A 436 4.22 -11.54 10.79
N TRP A 437 4.26 -10.36 11.40
CA TRP A 437 3.47 -9.23 10.92
C TRP A 437 4.12 -8.66 9.65
N VAL A 438 3.31 -8.52 8.60
CA VAL A 438 3.73 -8.04 7.29
C VAL A 438 2.83 -6.91 6.80
N GLN A 439 3.40 -6.04 5.99
CA GLN A 439 2.68 -4.94 5.36
C GLN A 439 1.98 -5.44 4.10
N ARG A 440 0.64 -5.41 4.09
CA ARG A 440 -0.18 -5.88 2.96
C ARG A 440 -0.87 -4.71 2.26
N PHE A 441 -0.67 -4.63 0.96
CA PHE A 441 -1.39 -3.76 0.04
C PHE A 441 -2.12 -4.61 -0.99
N LEU A 442 -3.31 -4.19 -1.40
CA LEU A 442 -3.99 -4.80 -2.54
C LEU A 442 -3.33 -4.36 -3.84
N ARG A 443 -3.33 -5.25 -4.84
CA ARG A 443 -2.96 -4.87 -6.21
C ARG A 443 -4.13 -4.16 -6.88
N PRO A 444 -3.88 -3.27 -7.87
CA PRO A 444 -4.94 -2.73 -8.70
C PRO A 444 -5.82 -3.85 -9.29
N GLY A 445 -7.12 -3.81 -8.97
CA GLY A 445 -8.11 -4.80 -9.41
C GLY A 445 -8.19 -6.09 -8.58
N GLU A 446 -7.46 -6.22 -7.47
CA GLU A 446 -7.64 -7.31 -6.49
C GLU A 446 -8.89 -7.09 -5.62
N GLY A 447 -9.17 -5.83 -5.24
CA GLY A 447 -10.39 -5.47 -4.52
C GLY A 447 -11.63 -5.50 -5.40
N THR A 448 -12.76 -6.00 -4.89
CA THR A 448 -14.05 -5.85 -5.56
C THR A 448 -14.50 -4.39 -5.49
N LEU A 449 -14.79 -3.76 -6.63
CA LEU A 449 -15.29 -2.38 -6.72
C LEU A 449 -16.74 -2.21 -6.21
N GLY A 450 -17.28 -3.19 -5.48
CA GLY A 450 -18.62 -3.11 -4.91
C GLY A 450 -18.64 -2.18 -3.69
N PRO A 451 -19.72 -1.41 -3.48
CA PRO A 451 -19.82 -0.40 -2.42
C PRO A 451 -19.62 -0.96 -0.99
N ASP A 452 -19.77 -2.28 -0.78
CA ASP A 452 -19.77 -2.94 0.54
C ASP A 452 -18.39 -3.42 1.03
N GLY A 453 -17.29 -3.17 0.31
CA GLY A 453 -15.95 -3.56 0.75
C GLY A 453 -15.55 -2.93 2.08
N VAL A 454 -15.46 -3.76 3.11
CA VAL A 454 -15.10 -3.41 4.49
C VAL A 454 -13.59 -3.15 4.58
N LEU A 455 -13.19 -2.04 5.21
CA LEU A 455 -11.80 -1.80 5.57
C LEU A 455 -11.35 -2.90 6.56
N PRO A 456 -10.24 -3.62 6.32
CA PRO A 456 -9.80 -4.68 7.22
C PRO A 456 -9.55 -4.14 8.63
N SER A 457 -10.05 -4.83 9.66
CA SER A 457 -9.77 -4.45 11.04
C SER A 457 -8.29 -4.69 11.37
N ALA A 458 -7.48 -3.63 11.32
CA ALA A 458 -6.06 -3.65 11.62
C ALA A 458 -5.69 -2.64 12.70
N THR A 459 -4.54 -2.86 13.35
CA THR A 459 -3.97 -1.89 14.32
C THR A 459 -3.40 -0.66 13.63
N HIS A 460 -2.80 -0.87 12.45
CA HIS A 460 -2.17 0.16 11.63
C HIS A 460 -2.59 0.03 10.17
N TYR A 461 -2.75 1.18 9.54
CA TYR A 461 -2.97 1.37 8.11
C TYR A 461 -1.80 2.13 7.51
N LEU A 462 -1.47 1.83 6.27
CA LEU A 462 -0.24 2.25 5.63
C LEU A 462 -0.57 3.00 4.34
N VAL A 463 -0.14 4.23 4.22
CA VAL A 463 -0.31 5.01 2.98
C VAL A 463 0.72 4.55 1.96
N HIS A 464 0.27 4.25 0.75
CA HIS A 464 1.16 3.72 -0.29
C HIS A 464 2.27 4.72 -0.65
N PRO A 465 3.55 4.31 -0.78
CA PRO A 465 4.67 5.23 -1.04
C PRO A 465 4.56 6.05 -2.33
N VAL A 466 3.82 5.55 -3.32
CA VAL A 466 3.53 6.30 -4.57
C VAL A 466 2.85 7.65 -4.31
N LEU A 467 2.15 7.80 -3.18
CA LEU A 467 1.46 9.04 -2.80
C LEU A 467 2.33 10.00 -1.99
N SER A 468 3.53 9.59 -1.55
CA SER A 468 4.30 10.34 -0.55
C SER A 468 4.64 11.76 -0.99
N ASP A 469 5.06 11.97 -2.25
CA ASP A 469 5.36 13.32 -2.74
C ASP A 469 4.09 14.14 -3.02
N VAL A 470 3.02 13.52 -3.54
CA VAL A 470 1.72 14.18 -3.74
C VAL A 470 1.18 14.72 -2.42
N ILE A 471 1.18 13.89 -1.37
CA ILE A 471 0.76 14.31 -0.03
C ILE A 471 1.73 15.31 0.55
N GLY A 472 3.05 15.12 0.41
CA GLY A 472 4.05 16.04 0.93
C GLY A 472 3.91 17.47 0.38
N ARG A 473 3.55 17.61 -0.91
CA ARG A 473 3.25 18.91 -1.55
C ARG A 473 1.96 19.55 -1.04
N LEU A 474 0.93 18.75 -0.78
CA LEU A 474 -0.37 19.22 -0.28
C LEU A 474 -0.38 19.49 1.23
N ASN A 475 0.40 18.72 1.98
CA ASN A 475 0.52 18.75 3.43
C ASN A 475 1.99 18.55 3.85
N PRO A 476 2.77 19.63 3.97
CA PRO A 476 4.16 19.55 4.43
C PRO A 476 4.34 18.92 5.82
N ALA A 477 3.29 18.91 6.66
CA ALA A 477 3.35 18.26 7.97
C ALA A 477 3.47 16.74 7.87
N TYR A 478 2.95 16.12 6.80
CA TYR A 478 3.09 14.69 6.52
C TYR A 478 4.55 14.24 6.50
N LEU A 479 5.43 15.04 5.87
CA LEU A 479 6.86 14.73 5.76
C LEU A 479 7.59 14.76 7.10
N ARG A 480 7.05 15.49 8.10
CA ARG A 480 7.62 15.53 9.45
C ARG A 480 7.29 14.29 10.28
N ARG A 481 6.29 13.50 9.86
CA ARG A 481 5.79 12.31 10.56
C ARG A 481 6.05 11.02 9.76
N ILE A 482 7.07 11.03 8.92
CA ILE A 482 7.60 9.82 8.30
C ILE A 482 8.25 8.97 9.40
N ASP A 483 7.83 7.71 9.52
CA ASP A 483 8.34 6.77 10.51
C ASP A 483 9.84 6.51 10.32
N ARG A 484 10.54 6.35 11.45
CA ARG A 484 12.00 6.17 11.50
C ARG A 484 12.42 4.73 11.77
N VAL A 485 11.48 3.80 11.87
CA VAL A 485 11.73 2.38 12.17
C VAL A 485 11.31 1.47 11.02
N ASN A 486 10.14 1.71 10.44
CA ASN A 486 9.54 0.89 9.39
C ASN A 486 9.56 1.64 8.06
N ILE A 487 10.06 0.97 7.02
CA ILE A 487 9.90 1.45 5.65
C ILE A 487 8.61 0.88 5.09
N VAL A 488 7.72 1.76 4.62
CA VAL A 488 6.46 1.34 4.04
C VAL A 488 6.66 0.71 2.65
N GLY A 489 6.11 -0.48 2.42
CA GLY A 489 6.18 -1.17 1.13
C GLY A 489 5.62 -2.60 1.14
N TYR A 490 5.44 -3.16 -0.04
CA TYR A 490 4.81 -4.47 -0.24
C TYR A 490 5.54 -5.61 0.48
N GLY A 491 4.82 -6.40 1.27
CA GLY A 491 5.31 -7.65 1.87
C GLY A 491 6.41 -7.46 2.90
N ARG A 492 6.72 -6.22 3.29
CA ARG A 492 7.78 -5.93 4.25
C ARG A 492 7.39 -6.40 5.64
N SER A 493 8.36 -6.99 6.35
CA SER A 493 8.20 -7.30 7.76
C SER A 493 7.97 -6.03 8.56
N TRP A 494 7.11 -6.14 9.56
CA TRP A 494 6.87 -5.08 10.52
C TRP A 494 7.80 -5.24 11.71
N ARG A 495 8.61 -4.22 11.94
CA ARG A 495 9.33 -4.08 13.19
C ARG A 495 8.37 -3.37 14.12
N GLU A 496 8.07 -3.99 15.25
CA GLU A 496 7.47 -3.22 16.32
C GLU A 496 8.44 -2.08 16.63
N THR A 497 8.07 -0.86 16.23
CA THR A 497 8.51 0.34 16.92
C THR A 497 8.27 0.00 18.40
N PRO A 498 9.24 0.14 19.32
CA PRO A 498 8.95 0.05 20.73
C PRO A 498 7.81 1.03 20.96
N SER A 499 6.60 0.50 21.08
CA SER A 499 5.41 1.25 20.75
C SER A 499 5.21 2.24 21.88
N GLY A 500 5.55 3.49 21.60
CA GLY A 500 5.33 4.64 22.45
C GLY A 500 3.86 5.02 22.58
N ASP A 501 2.96 4.04 22.64
CA ASP A 501 1.52 4.25 22.79
C ASP A 501 0.81 3.11 23.52
N ARG A 502 1.44 2.56 24.56
CA ARG A 502 0.69 2.01 25.70
C ARG A 502 0.58 3.10 26.75
N ALA A 503 -0.27 4.09 26.46
CA ALA A 503 -0.68 5.20 27.31
C ALA A 503 0.38 5.59 28.36
N VAL A 504 1.39 6.36 27.94
CA VAL A 504 2.21 7.10 28.91
C VAL A 504 1.25 8.00 29.65
N THR A 505 0.95 7.65 30.90
CA THR A 505 0.03 8.41 31.72
C THR A 505 0.88 9.36 32.55
N ALA A 506 0.77 10.66 32.26
CA ALA A 506 1.38 11.72 33.05
C ALA A 506 0.43 12.09 34.20
N ARG A 507 0.95 12.10 35.43
CA ARG A 507 0.21 12.49 36.63
C ARG A 507 1.16 13.01 37.69
N ALA A 508 0.68 13.94 38.51
CA ALA A 508 1.43 14.41 39.67
C ALA A 508 1.48 13.30 40.74
N LEU A 509 2.67 12.81 41.06
CA LEU A 509 2.90 11.73 42.01
C LEU A 509 4.11 12.04 42.91
N CYS A 510 4.16 11.36 44.03
CA CYS A 510 5.33 11.28 44.90
C CYS A 510 6.36 10.32 44.30
N VAL A 511 7.62 10.73 44.26
CA VAL A 511 8.76 9.96 43.73
C VAL A 511 9.82 9.78 44.81
N LEU A 512 10.34 8.57 44.89
CA LEU A 512 11.50 8.18 45.67
C LEU A 512 12.57 7.73 44.69
N THR A 513 13.74 8.36 44.73
CA THR A 513 14.95 7.86 44.06
C THR A 513 16.02 7.64 45.09
N GLY A 514 16.69 6.49 45.08
CA GLY A 514 17.80 6.24 45.98
C GLY A 514 18.89 5.39 45.37
N ASP A 515 20.10 5.51 45.92
CA ASP A 515 21.29 4.82 45.43
C ASP A 515 22.17 4.35 46.60
N VAL A 516 22.81 3.19 46.42
CA VAL A 516 23.73 2.64 47.43
C VAL A 516 25.07 3.38 47.36
N HIS A 517 25.36 4.17 48.38
CA HIS A 517 26.60 4.93 48.45
C HIS A 517 27.84 4.00 48.41
N GLY A 518 28.75 4.28 47.47
CA GLY A 518 30.03 3.57 47.38
C GLY A 518 29.93 2.14 46.83
N PHE A 519 28.86 1.81 46.09
CA PHE A 519 28.61 0.46 45.57
C PHE A 519 29.79 -0.15 44.78
N GLY A 520 30.52 0.65 43.98
CA GLY A 520 31.74 0.19 43.30
C GLY A 520 32.88 -0.24 44.23
N GLY A 521 32.90 0.25 45.47
CA GLY A 521 33.80 -0.24 46.53
C GLY A 521 33.35 -1.58 47.12
N LEU A 522 32.03 -1.82 47.17
CA LEU A 522 31.43 -3.08 47.64
C LEU A 522 31.63 -4.22 46.63
N MET A 523 31.53 -3.92 45.33
CA MET A 523 31.85 -4.87 44.24
C MET A 523 33.31 -5.34 44.33
N ARG A 524 34.26 -4.43 44.57
CA ARG A 524 35.68 -4.78 44.72
C ARG A 524 35.96 -5.63 45.96
N LYS A 525 35.09 -5.57 46.98
CA LYS A 525 35.17 -6.39 48.20
C LYS A 525 34.37 -7.70 48.10
N GLY A 526 33.69 -7.95 46.98
CA GLY A 526 32.93 -9.18 46.73
C GLY A 526 31.66 -9.33 47.58
N VAL A 527 31.13 -8.23 48.14
CA VAL A 527 29.91 -8.24 48.97
C VAL A 527 28.67 -7.69 48.25
N ASP A 528 28.82 -7.27 46.99
CA ASP A 528 27.76 -6.64 46.19
C ASP A 528 26.55 -7.54 45.94
N ALA A 529 26.75 -8.84 45.76
CA ALA A 529 25.64 -9.77 45.53
C ALA A 529 24.65 -9.80 46.70
N ALA A 530 25.15 -9.79 47.95
CA ALA A 530 24.32 -9.77 49.14
C ALA A 530 23.59 -8.43 49.31
N VAL A 531 24.21 -7.32 48.89
CA VAL A 531 23.60 -5.99 48.92
C VAL A 531 22.51 -5.85 47.86
N ARG A 532 22.74 -6.35 46.63
CA ARG A 532 21.71 -6.40 45.57
C ARG A 532 20.51 -7.21 46.01
N GLN A 533 20.75 -8.40 46.60
CA GLN A 533 19.68 -9.24 47.11
C GLN A 533 18.88 -8.55 48.22
N ALA A 534 19.56 -7.91 49.19
CA ALA A 534 18.89 -7.18 50.26
C ALA A 534 18.02 -6.02 49.73
N LEU A 535 18.50 -5.27 48.73
CA LEU A 535 17.73 -4.21 48.08
C LEU A 535 16.52 -4.77 47.32
N GLU A 536 16.69 -5.84 46.55
CA GLU A 536 15.60 -6.52 45.83
C GLU A 536 14.53 -7.07 46.76
N GLU A 537 14.92 -7.71 47.86
CA GLU A 537 14.00 -8.24 48.87
C GLU A 537 13.26 -7.11 49.61
N ALA A 538 13.97 -6.03 49.97
CA ALA A 538 13.37 -4.87 50.64
C ALA A 538 12.35 -4.16 49.74
N VAL A 539 12.66 -3.95 48.45
CA VAL A 539 11.71 -3.37 47.48
C VAL A 539 10.51 -4.29 47.29
N ARG A 540 10.73 -5.60 47.12
CA ARG A 540 9.63 -6.57 46.94
C ARG A 540 8.70 -6.64 48.16
N LYS A 541 9.24 -6.48 49.36
CA LYS A 541 8.49 -6.53 50.62
C LYS A 541 7.73 -5.24 50.89
N TRP A 542 8.39 -4.09 50.78
CA TRP A 542 7.87 -2.81 51.25
C TRP A 542 7.24 -1.96 50.14
N ALA A 543 7.65 -2.11 48.87
CA ALA A 543 7.09 -1.36 47.75
C ALA A 543 5.99 -2.13 46.98
N ARG A 544 5.47 -3.23 47.54
CA ARG A 544 4.49 -4.11 46.86
C ARG A 544 3.18 -3.40 46.49
N GLU A 545 2.70 -2.53 47.36
CA GLU A 545 1.43 -1.80 47.17
C GLU A 545 1.62 -0.47 46.44
N THR A 546 2.83 -0.21 45.94
CA THR A 546 3.14 1.04 45.26
C THR A 546 2.74 1.03 43.79
N ILE A 547 2.60 2.23 43.20
CA ILE A 547 2.14 2.37 41.81
C ILE A 547 3.17 1.75 40.86
N ALA A 548 4.46 2.04 41.05
CA ALA A 548 5.54 1.36 40.35
C ALA A 548 6.83 1.40 41.18
N ALA A 549 7.63 0.33 41.10
CA ALA A 549 8.93 0.23 41.73
C ALA A 549 9.93 -0.45 40.79
N GLU A 550 11.13 0.11 40.69
CA GLU A 550 12.19 -0.37 39.81
C GLU A 550 13.54 -0.34 40.51
N ILE A 551 14.37 -1.34 40.21
CA ILE A 551 15.80 -1.35 40.55
C ILE A 551 16.57 -1.26 39.23
N ARG A 552 17.55 -0.36 39.18
CA ARG A 552 18.41 -0.09 38.01
C ARG A 552 19.87 -0.22 38.44
N GLY A 553 20.73 -0.80 37.61
CA GLY A 553 22.16 -1.00 37.93
C GLY A 553 22.46 -2.01 39.06
N GLY A 554 21.43 -2.43 39.81
CA GLY A 554 21.52 -3.28 41.00
C GLY A 554 21.73 -2.48 42.30
N ASP A 555 21.96 -1.18 42.22
CA ASP A 555 22.28 -0.29 43.34
C ASP A 555 21.36 0.93 43.43
N THR A 556 20.67 1.28 42.35
CA THR A 556 19.70 2.37 42.31
C THR A 556 18.27 1.84 42.38
N VAL A 557 17.41 2.52 43.15
CA VAL A 557 15.98 2.22 43.31
C VAL A 557 15.13 3.45 42.97
N SER A 558 14.01 3.24 42.28
CA SER A 558 12.99 4.25 42.04
C SER A 558 11.60 3.71 42.39
N VAL A 559 10.84 4.45 43.20
CA VAL A 559 9.48 4.07 43.62
C VAL A 559 8.55 5.26 43.48
N VAL A 560 7.32 5.04 43.00
CA VAL A 560 6.32 6.10 42.85
C VAL A 560 4.99 5.73 43.51
N HIS A 561 4.37 6.72 44.14
CA HIS A 561 3.11 6.58 44.87
C HIS A 561 2.30 7.88 44.82
N ASP A 562 1.00 7.84 45.12
CA ASP A 562 0.18 9.05 45.29
C ASP A 562 0.21 9.58 46.73
N ASP A 563 0.25 8.69 47.72
CA ASP A 563 0.43 9.00 49.15
C ASP A 563 1.91 9.27 49.57
N PRO A 564 2.25 10.48 50.06
CA PRO A 564 3.59 10.82 50.55
C PRO A 564 3.98 10.09 51.85
N VAL A 565 3.02 9.72 52.70
CA VAL A 565 3.28 9.01 53.97
C VAL A 565 3.72 7.58 53.70
N VAL A 566 3.06 6.90 52.75
CA VAL A 566 3.45 5.56 52.29
C VAL A 566 4.86 5.59 51.73
N LEU A 567 5.18 6.59 50.89
CA LEU A 567 6.50 6.68 50.28
C LEU A 567 7.61 6.99 51.29
N ALA A 568 7.33 7.81 52.31
CA ALA A 568 8.23 8.07 53.44
C ALA A 568 8.50 6.79 54.28
N GLN A 569 7.47 5.96 54.52
CA GLN A 569 7.61 4.67 55.19
C GLN A 569 8.46 3.69 54.38
N VAL A 570 8.20 3.58 53.07
CA VAL A 570 9.01 2.77 52.16
C VAL A 570 10.47 3.22 52.21
N ALA A 571 10.74 4.52 52.10
CA ALA A 571 12.10 5.06 52.19
C ALA A 571 12.82 4.64 53.48
N ARG A 572 12.16 4.76 54.63
CA ARG A 572 12.74 4.36 55.92
C ARG A 572 13.03 2.87 56.00
N HIS A 573 12.11 2.04 55.56
CA HIS A 573 12.29 0.59 55.55
C HIS A 573 13.40 0.14 54.59
N LEU A 574 13.54 0.77 53.43
CA LEU A 574 14.63 0.49 52.50
C LEU A 574 15.99 0.83 53.14
N VAL A 575 16.12 2.00 53.79
CA VAL A 575 17.37 2.38 54.49
C VAL A 575 17.72 1.34 55.57
N ASP A 576 16.75 0.92 56.39
CA ASP A 576 17.01 -0.02 57.49
C ASP A 576 17.35 -1.43 57.03
N GLU A 577 16.65 -1.97 56.03
CA GLU A 577 16.89 -3.33 55.53
C GLU A 577 18.20 -3.41 54.74
N VAL A 578 18.50 -2.42 53.90
CA VAL A 578 19.77 -2.37 53.15
C VAL A 578 20.95 -2.26 54.11
N TYR A 579 20.85 -1.46 55.18
CA TYR A 579 21.91 -1.30 56.16
C TYR A 579 22.28 -2.60 56.90
N ARG A 580 21.37 -3.58 56.98
CA ARG A 580 21.62 -4.89 57.59
C ARG A 580 22.44 -5.83 56.70
N ALA A 581 22.62 -5.50 55.42
CA ALA A 581 23.39 -6.32 54.49
C ALA A 581 24.90 -6.31 54.84
N PRO A 582 25.65 -7.34 54.43
CA PRO A 582 27.10 -7.39 54.61
C PRO A 582 27.80 -6.14 54.06
N GLY A 583 28.68 -5.54 54.87
CA GLY A 583 29.36 -4.29 54.53
C GLY A 583 28.63 -3.01 54.96
N GLN A 584 27.46 -3.13 55.62
CA GLN A 584 26.66 -2.00 56.15
C GLN A 584 26.47 -0.87 55.12
N PRO A 585 25.95 -1.18 53.92
CA PRO A 585 25.76 -0.19 52.88
C PRO A 585 24.78 0.89 53.34
N ARG A 586 25.06 2.14 52.97
CA ARG A 586 24.22 3.29 53.31
C ARG A 586 23.50 3.75 52.05
N LEU A 587 22.17 3.73 52.10
CA LEU A 587 21.33 4.21 51.02
C LEU A 587 21.15 5.73 51.14
N ARG A 588 21.30 6.45 50.04
CA ARG A 588 20.91 7.86 49.91
C ARG A 588 19.55 7.89 49.26
N ILE A 589 18.57 8.58 49.85
CA ILE A 589 17.22 8.69 49.27
C ILE A 589 16.80 10.14 49.13
N ALA A 590 16.31 10.48 47.93
CA ALA A 590 15.63 11.73 47.63
C ALA A 590 14.13 11.50 47.38
N LEU A 591 13.30 12.37 47.95
CA LEU A 591 11.86 12.40 47.79
C LEU A 591 11.42 13.70 47.10
N HIS A 592 10.54 13.60 46.11
CA HIS A 592 10.01 14.74 45.37
C HIS A 592 8.56 14.51 44.96
N TYR A 593 7.83 15.59 44.64
CA TYR A 593 6.46 15.53 44.15
C TYR A 593 6.32 16.37 42.88
N GLY A 594 5.73 15.80 41.83
CA GLY A 594 5.50 16.49 40.57
C GLY A 594 5.09 15.52 39.46
N GLU A 595 5.15 15.96 38.20
CA GLU A 595 4.71 15.13 37.07
C GLU A 595 5.61 13.89 36.88
N VAL A 596 4.96 12.72 36.87
CA VAL A 596 5.56 11.41 36.58
C VAL A 596 4.85 10.79 35.41
N GLN A 597 5.64 10.29 34.47
CA GLN A 597 5.19 9.51 33.33
C GLN A 597 5.29 8.01 33.68
N THR A 598 4.16 7.31 33.66
CA THR A 598 4.08 5.86 33.90
C THR A 598 3.58 5.14 32.64
N ARG A 599 4.08 3.93 32.37
CA ARG A 599 3.60 3.06 31.27
C ARG A 599 3.35 1.65 31.78
N ARG A 600 2.60 0.83 31.06
CA ARG A 600 2.41 -0.60 31.43
C ARG A 600 3.42 -1.51 30.73
N ARG A 601 4.10 -2.35 31.50
CA ARG A 601 5.07 -3.35 31.01
C ARG A 601 4.36 -4.39 30.15
N ALA A 602 4.98 -4.76 29.04
CA ALA A 602 4.34 -5.62 28.04
C ALA A 602 4.12 -7.06 28.48
N THR A 603 4.96 -7.55 29.40
CA THR A 603 4.97 -8.94 29.88
C THR A 603 3.83 -9.26 30.85
N ASP A 604 3.46 -8.32 31.72
CA ASP A 604 2.57 -8.56 32.86
C ASP A 604 1.56 -7.42 33.12
N GLY A 605 1.61 -6.34 32.34
CA GLY A 605 0.74 -5.18 32.52
C GLY A 605 1.05 -4.32 33.76
N SER A 606 2.12 -4.63 34.51
CA SER A 606 2.53 -3.86 35.69
C SER A 606 2.92 -2.43 35.31
N PRO A 607 2.62 -1.41 36.13
CA PRO A 607 3.05 -0.05 35.86
C PRO A 607 4.56 0.05 36.07
N VAL A 608 5.25 0.75 35.16
CA VAL A 608 6.69 1.02 35.19
C VAL A 608 6.92 2.51 34.96
N ILE A 609 8.03 3.03 35.47
CA ILE A 609 8.38 4.44 35.44
C ILE A 609 8.98 4.75 34.06
N ALA A 610 8.27 5.56 33.27
CA ALA A 610 8.69 5.95 31.92
C ALA A 610 9.52 7.26 31.90
N GLY A 611 9.40 8.10 32.93
CA GLY A 611 10.10 9.37 33.05
C GLY A 611 9.30 10.40 33.84
N GLY A 612 9.52 11.68 33.56
CA GLY A 612 8.84 12.82 34.18
C GLY A 612 9.79 13.72 34.96
N ASP A 613 9.46 15.01 35.00
CA ASP A 613 10.26 16.05 35.66
C ASP A 613 10.51 15.73 37.14
N ALA A 614 9.53 15.08 37.79
CA ALA A 614 9.69 14.70 39.19
C ALA A 614 10.72 13.59 39.41
N VAL A 615 10.82 12.65 38.47
CA VAL A 615 11.83 11.58 38.50
C VAL A 615 13.21 12.15 38.24
N LEU A 616 13.31 13.10 37.31
CA LEU A 616 14.56 13.81 37.05
C LEU A 616 15.00 14.60 38.28
N CYS A 617 14.12 15.42 38.86
CA CYS A 617 14.43 16.22 40.05
C CYS A 617 14.90 15.35 41.22
N ALA A 618 14.18 14.26 41.54
CA ALA A 618 14.60 13.33 42.59
C ALA A 618 15.98 12.70 42.32
N ALA A 619 16.26 12.30 41.07
CA ALA A 619 17.56 11.77 40.68
C ALA A 619 18.68 12.82 40.72
N ARG A 620 18.36 14.11 40.58
CA ARG A 620 19.30 15.23 40.75
C ARG A 620 19.57 15.56 42.22
N VAL A 621 18.58 15.37 43.09
CA VAL A 621 18.72 15.58 44.54
C VAL A 621 19.51 14.46 45.21
N GLU A 622 19.30 13.20 44.80
CA GLU A 622 19.92 12.00 45.41
C GLU A 622 21.44 12.15 45.65
N PRO A 623 22.25 12.64 44.70
CA PRO A 623 23.70 12.74 44.88
C PRO A 623 24.12 13.66 46.02
N HIS A 624 23.28 14.64 46.38
CA HIS A 624 23.53 15.59 47.47
C HIS A 624 23.14 15.04 48.84
N VAL A 625 22.36 13.96 48.89
CA VAL A 625 21.87 13.38 50.15
C VAL A 625 23.02 12.74 50.91
N GLU A 626 23.09 12.97 52.22
CA GLU A 626 24.12 12.33 53.05
C GLU A 626 23.88 10.81 53.17
N PRO A 627 24.92 9.96 53.15
CA PRO A 627 24.77 8.51 53.20
C PRO A 627 23.97 8.03 54.42
N GLY A 628 22.86 7.33 54.17
CA GLY A 628 21.96 6.80 55.21
C GLY A 628 20.83 7.76 55.59
N GLN A 629 20.73 8.92 54.94
CA GLN A 629 19.65 9.88 55.15
C GLN A 629 18.61 9.84 54.03
N ILE A 630 17.44 10.41 54.35
CA ILE A 630 16.34 10.62 53.43
C ILE A 630 16.09 12.12 53.38
N TRP A 631 16.26 12.74 52.22
CA TRP A 631 15.95 14.15 52.00
C TRP A 631 14.73 14.30 51.09
N MET A 632 14.01 15.40 51.22
CA MET A 632 12.85 15.74 50.43
C MET A 632 12.92 17.18 49.95
N THR A 633 12.27 17.50 48.84
CA THR A 633 12.08 18.89 48.40
C THR A 633 10.91 19.56 49.13
N GLU A 634 10.79 20.89 49.03
CA GLU A 634 9.65 21.63 49.57
C GLU A 634 8.31 21.17 48.99
N GLU A 635 8.26 20.80 47.72
CA GLU A 635 7.05 20.29 47.06
C GLU A 635 6.55 18.99 47.70
N PHE A 636 7.47 18.07 48.04
CA PHE A 636 7.11 16.85 48.76
C PHE A 636 6.72 17.15 50.22
N ARG A 637 7.44 18.07 50.88
CA ARG A 637 7.12 18.50 52.25
C ARG A 637 5.71 19.08 52.35
N ALA A 638 5.30 19.89 51.37
CA ALA A 638 3.95 20.45 51.29
C ALA A 638 2.89 19.33 51.22
N GLN A 639 3.09 18.33 50.36
CA GLN A 639 2.19 17.18 50.26
C GLN A 639 2.16 16.34 51.54
N LEU A 640 3.32 16.15 52.19
CA LEU A 640 3.40 15.41 53.45
C LEU A 640 2.69 16.14 54.60
N ALA A 641 2.73 17.47 54.63
CA ALA A 641 2.08 18.29 55.65
C ALA A 641 0.53 18.27 55.57
N GLU A 642 -0.02 17.98 54.39
CA GLU A 642 -1.47 17.83 54.19
C GLU A 642 -2.03 16.51 54.77
N ARG A 643 -1.15 15.58 55.17
CA ARG A 643 -1.52 14.26 55.70
C ARG A 643 -1.13 14.11 57.17
N PRO A 644 -1.99 13.56 58.04
CA PRO A 644 -1.61 13.24 59.41
C PRO A 644 -0.44 12.24 59.41
N SER A 645 0.73 12.65 59.89
CA SER A 645 1.89 11.77 59.98
C SER A 645 2.79 12.13 61.17
N LEU A 646 3.60 11.17 61.61
CA LEU A 646 4.57 11.37 62.69
C LEU A 646 5.90 11.96 62.18
N TRP A 647 6.04 12.08 60.85
CA TRP A 647 7.26 12.53 60.20
C TRP A 647 7.53 14.02 60.42
N ARG A 648 8.79 14.35 60.71
CA ARG A 648 9.30 15.71 60.84
C ARG A 648 10.23 16.03 59.69
N ALA A 649 10.19 17.28 59.24
CA ALA A 649 11.05 17.78 58.19
C ALA A 649 11.95 18.89 58.75
N THR A 650 13.27 18.67 58.77
CA THR A 650 14.26 19.66 59.23
C THR A 650 14.97 20.29 58.02
N PRO A 651 15.03 21.62 57.88
CA PRO A 651 15.68 22.25 56.73
C PRO A 651 17.17 21.86 56.60
N VAL A 652 17.61 21.59 55.37
CA VAL A 652 19.01 21.34 55.03
C VAL A 652 19.59 22.60 54.39
N THR A 653 20.72 23.08 54.91
CA THR A 653 21.42 24.24 54.36
C THR A 653 22.51 23.83 53.38
N GLY A 654 22.59 24.54 52.26
CA GLY A 654 23.62 24.33 51.24
C GLY A 654 25.01 24.87 51.65
N PRO A 655 26.03 24.64 50.81
CA PRO A 655 27.35 25.22 51.00
C PRO A 655 27.27 26.75 51.19
N GLY A 656 27.85 27.27 52.28
CA GLY A 656 27.78 28.69 52.61
C GLY A 656 26.49 29.16 53.31
N GLY A 657 25.63 28.25 53.75
CA GLY A 657 24.41 28.59 54.50
C GLY A 657 23.21 28.98 53.63
N ALA A 658 23.28 28.74 52.32
CA ALA A 658 22.19 29.04 51.39
C ALA A 658 20.95 28.17 51.67
N HIS A 659 19.76 28.78 51.58
CA HIS A 659 18.48 28.09 51.78
C HIS A 659 18.04 27.24 50.58
N GLN A 660 18.67 27.43 49.42
CA GLN A 660 18.43 26.65 48.20
C GLN A 660 19.75 26.08 47.70
N ILE A 661 19.70 24.88 47.13
CA ILE A 661 20.83 24.15 46.57
C ILE A 661 20.57 23.97 45.08
N ASN A 662 21.56 24.33 44.24
CA ASN A 662 21.51 24.01 42.82
C ASN A 662 21.87 22.53 42.64
N VAL A 663 20.92 21.73 42.17
CA VAL A 663 21.07 20.28 41.96
C VAL A 663 21.34 19.92 40.49
N LYS A 664 21.69 20.92 39.67
CA LYS A 664 22.17 20.70 38.31
C LYS A 664 23.44 19.85 38.29
N LYS A 665 23.58 18.99 37.28
CA LYS A 665 24.83 18.24 37.05
C LYS A 665 25.99 19.17 36.68
N GLU A 666 27.13 18.97 37.31
CA GLU A 666 28.36 19.66 36.92
C GLU A 666 28.77 19.28 35.48
N GLY A 667 29.01 20.28 34.62
CA GLY A 667 29.48 20.10 33.24
C GLY A 667 28.40 20.01 32.15
N GLU A 668 27.11 20.08 32.47
CA GLU A 668 26.01 20.07 31.49
C GLU A 668 25.51 21.50 31.15
N THR A 669 25.03 21.72 29.91
CA THR A 669 24.51 23.02 29.41
C THR A 669 23.07 23.33 29.83
N GLU A 670 22.53 22.57 30.78
CA GLU A 670 21.15 22.71 31.28
C GLU A 670 20.96 23.99 32.12
N PRO A 671 19.73 24.52 32.25
CA PRO A 671 19.44 25.62 33.18
C PRO A 671 19.69 25.21 34.63
N ASP A 672 19.97 26.19 35.50
CA ASP A 672 20.13 25.94 36.93
C ASP A 672 18.82 25.44 37.56
N LEU A 673 18.92 24.46 38.45
CA LEU A 673 17.78 23.85 39.14
C LEU A 673 17.96 24.04 40.65
N TRP A 674 17.38 25.12 41.18
CA TRP A 674 17.47 25.48 42.59
C TRP A 674 16.31 24.87 43.37
N VAL A 675 16.63 24.09 44.42
CA VAL A 675 15.63 23.43 45.27
C VAL A 675 15.90 23.69 46.75
N GLN A 676 14.84 23.79 47.54
CA GLN A 676 14.92 23.82 49.00
C GLN A 676 14.75 22.39 49.54
N LEU A 677 15.72 21.95 50.34
CA LEU A 677 15.78 20.56 50.83
C LEU A 677 15.50 20.47 52.32
N HIS A 678 14.86 19.37 52.72
CA HIS A 678 14.57 19.04 54.10
C HIS A 678 14.95 17.59 54.38
N ARG A 679 15.54 17.32 55.53
CA ARG A 679 15.79 15.97 56.01
C ARG A 679 14.52 15.42 56.66
N LEU A 680 14.14 14.22 56.26
CA LEU A 680 13.03 13.48 56.84
C LEU A 680 13.49 12.76 58.11
N GLU A 681 12.77 12.97 59.20
CA GLU A 681 12.99 12.35 60.51
C GLU A 681 11.69 11.69 60.97
N PHE A 682 11.79 10.50 61.57
CA PHE A 682 10.66 9.81 62.20
C PHE A 682 10.59 10.16 63.69
#